data_AF-A0A9Q1JLV2-F1
#
_entry.id   AF-A0A9Q1JLV2-F1
#
_cell.length_a   1.000
_cell.length_b   1.000
_cell.length_c   1.000
_cell.angle_alpha   90.00
_cell.angle_beta   90.00
_cell.angle_gamma   90.00
#
_symmetry.space_group_name_H-M   'P 1'
#
loop_
_entity.id
_entity.type
_entity.pdbx_description
1 polymer ?
#
loop_
_entity_poly.entity_id
_entity_poly.type
_entity_poly.pdbx_seq_one_letter_code
_entity_poly.pdbx_strand_id
1 'polypeptide(L)'
;MDENPKVEDVAGGLRLSVNSMKQYSMDQDVNGVLLMADIAVYGSLQDEQTFPPLLTRIMSLGIPVVVPDLPVLSRYVVDGVHGMVFSRHNPDDLLRIFPLLVSSGGKLSELADAVGSNAKHLARNLLAFESIIGYAKLMENVINFPSDALLPAPVSQIQQDSWEWESFDRVTEQTAGGITDIDEERNRVEQSRIVYSLEEDFSKFLMLGNLTVDVGNSDVAEHDLVIEDLSVAEQMQSSEEYQRRETEEIEERMEKDPGVWDEIYRNARKSEKLRSEPNERDEGELERIGSLICIYEVYNGAGAWPFLHHGSLYRGLSLSTKARRLSSDDVDANRLPFLNNSRYRDLLCEMGGLFSIAYKVDEIHKKPWIGFQSWRASGRRARFLITESLCNGIKQVSLSIKAERILEEAIQHESKGDVIYFWACLSMDSGHIGTNDSLSFWSMCDVFNGGKCRTAFQDAFRHMYGLPSSVDALPPMPEDHGYWSALHSWVMPTSSFLEFVMFTRIFADSLDAAHGSTGETTECLLGFSEPEKRHCYCRLLEILINVWAYHSARRMVYIDPHSGMFEEQHPVAQRHGFMWAKYFNITLLKGMDEDLAEAADDGDFQRDAWLWPLTGEVHWQGMYEREREERYRIKMDKKRKIKEKLLERLKYGYRQRSLGR
;
A
#
# COMPACT_ATOMS: atom_id res chain seq x y z
N MET A 1 39.56 -41.27 4.31
CA MET A 1 39.07 -42.40 5.11
C MET A 1 38.14 -41.75 6.10
N ASP A 2 36.82 -41.77 5.91
CA ASP A 2 36.01 -42.94 5.60
C ASP A 2 35.03 -42.71 4.45
N GLU A 3 35.03 -43.63 3.49
CA GLU A 3 33.99 -43.77 2.49
C GLU A 3 32.76 -44.38 3.18
N ASN A 4 31.60 -43.72 3.17
CA ASN A 4 30.35 -44.38 3.51
C ASN A 4 30.19 -45.58 2.55
N PRO A 5 30.05 -46.82 3.05
CA PRO A 5 29.88 -47.96 2.17
C PRO A 5 28.62 -47.76 1.33
N LYS A 6 28.70 -48.05 0.02
CA LYS A 6 27.50 -48.04 -0.81
C LYS A 6 26.53 -49.08 -0.25
N VAL A 7 25.26 -48.75 -0.14
CA VAL A 7 24.22 -49.62 0.46
C VAL A 7 24.18 -51.00 -0.22
N GLU A 8 24.54 -51.06 -1.50
CA GLU A 8 24.71 -52.29 -2.29
C GLU A 8 25.82 -53.23 -1.73
N ASP A 9 26.93 -52.67 -1.23
CA ASP A 9 28.04 -53.44 -0.65
C ASP A 9 27.63 -54.07 0.68
N VAL A 10 26.82 -53.36 1.47
CA VAL A 10 26.24 -53.87 2.73
C VAL A 10 25.23 -54.99 2.45
N ALA A 11 24.41 -54.84 1.41
CA ALA A 11 23.46 -55.88 0.99
C ALA A 11 24.17 -57.17 0.52
N GLY A 12 25.29 -57.03 -0.20
CA GLY A 12 26.16 -58.14 -0.57
C GLY A 12 26.78 -58.86 0.64
N GLY A 13 27.18 -58.09 1.66
CA GLY A 13 27.67 -58.63 2.94
C GLY A 13 26.63 -59.42 3.72
N LEU A 14 25.35 -59.02 3.64
CA LEU A 14 24.22 -59.65 4.33
C LEU A 14 23.61 -60.85 3.57
N ARG A 15 24.18 -61.25 2.41
CA ARG A 15 23.70 -62.36 1.56
C ARG A 15 22.21 -62.25 1.18
N LEU A 16 21.72 -61.03 1.00
CA LEU A 16 20.37 -60.79 0.52
C LEU A 16 20.21 -61.27 -0.93
N SER A 17 19.05 -61.82 -1.28
CA SER A 17 18.79 -62.33 -2.63
C SER A 17 18.88 -61.20 -3.69
N VAL A 18 19.34 -61.54 -4.90
CA VAL A 18 19.76 -60.59 -5.95
C VAL A 18 18.67 -59.60 -6.43
N ASN A 19 17.41 -59.76 -6.02
CA ASN A 19 16.32 -58.83 -6.35
C ASN A 19 15.57 -58.27 -5.13
N SER A 20 16.09 -58.46 -3.92
CA SER A 20 15.40 -58.06 -2.68
C SER A 20 15.59 -56.60 -2.28
N MET A 21 16.55 -55.89 -2.88
CA MET A 21 16.81 -54.47 -2.63
C MET A 21 16.91 -53.72 -3.96
N LYS A 22 16.22 -52.59 -4.07
CA LYS A 22 16.31 -51.67 -5.21
C LYS A 22 16.56 -50.26 -4.68
N GLN A 23 17.57 -49.60 -5.25
CA GLN A 23 17.84 -48.20 -4.94
C GLN A 23 17.20 -47.31 -6.00
N TYR A 24 16.45 -46.31 -5.56
CA TYR A 24 15.82 -45.30 -6.40
C TYR A 24 16.54 -43.96 -6.18
N SER A 25 16.84 -43.22 -7.26
CA SER A 25 17.46 -41.89 -7.19
C SER A 25 16.41 -40.79 -7.00
N MET A 26 16.83 -39.63 -6.48
CA MET A 26 15.97 -38.48 -6.18
C MET A 26 15.34 -37.82 -7.43
N ASP A 27 15.81 -38.13 -8.64
CA ASP A 27 15.31 -37.57 -9.90
C ASP A 27 14.09 -38.32 -10.48
N GLN A 28 13.62 -39.37 -9.80
CA GLN A 28 12.48 -40.20 -10.24
C GLN A 28 11.18 -39.80 -9.52
N ASP A 29 10.03 -40.26 -10.04
CA ASP A 29 8.71 -40.02 -9.43
C ASP A 29 8.60 -40.65 -8.04
N VAL A 30 8.92 -39.86 -7.02
CA VAL A 30 8.88 -40.25 -5.61
C VAL A 30 7.49 -40.73 -5.21
N ASN A 31 6.40 -40.16 -5.76
CA ASN A 31 5.04 -40.63 -5.46
C ASN A 31 4.81 -42.03 -5.98
N GLY A 32 5.26 -42.32 -7.21
CA GLY A 32 5.19 -43.66 -7.78
C GLY A 32 5.91 -44.69 -6.91
N VAL A 33 7.09 -44.34 -6.36
CA VAL A 33 7.83 -45.22 -5.45
C VAL A 33 7.11 -45.42 -4.12
N LEU A 34 6.57 -44.36 -3.53
CA LEU A 34 5.83 -44.46 -2.27
C LEU A 34 4.55 -45.28 -2.41
N LEU A 35 3.82 -45.15 -3.53
CA LEU A 35 2.61 -45.94 -3.80
C LEU A 35 2.87 -47.44 -3.99
N MET A 36 4.12 -47.84 -4.25
CA MET A 36 4.52 -49.26 -4.31
C MET A 36 4.84 -49.85 -2.94
N ALA A 37 4.94 -49.03 -1.88
CA ALA A 37 5.35 -49.49 -0.55
C ALA A 37 4.14 -49.82 0.34
N ASP A 38 4.20 -50.99 0.98
CA ASP A 38 3.19 -51.39 1.98
C ASP A 38 3.49 -50.83 3.38
N ILE A 39 4.78 -50.65 3.71
CA ILE A 39 5.27 -50.11 4.99
C ILE A 39 6.48 -49.23 4.69
N ALA A 40 6.55 -48.07 5.34
CA ALA A 40 7.70 -47.17 5.22
C ALA A 40 8.50 -47.13 6.53
N VAL A 41 9.80 -47.42 6.44
CA VAL A 41 10.73 -47.26 7.57
C VAL A 41 11.56 -46.02 7.37
N TYR A 42 11.47 -45.10 8.32
CA TYR A 42 12.30 -43.91 8.34
C TYR A 42 13.48 -44.16 9.29
N GLY A 43 14.69 -44.30 8.74
CA GLY A 43 15.87 -44.76 9.48
C GLY A 43 16.86 -43.65 9.87
N SER A 44 16.43 -42.39 9.97
CA SER A 44 17.35 -41.30 10.29
C SER A 44 17.89 -41.41 11.72
N LEU A 45 19.20 -41.24 11.89
CA LEU A 45 19.89 -41.22 13.18
C LEU A 45 20.23 -39.79 13.65
N GLN A 46 19.98 -38.78 12.81
CA GLN A 46 20.29 -37.39 13.10
C GLN A 46 19.06 -36.69 13.69
N ASP A 47 19.28 -35.86 14.71
CA ASP A 47 18.21 -35.02 15.25
C ASP A 47 17.86 -33.92 14.24
N GLU A 48 16.64 -33.98 13.71
CA GLU A 48 16.10 -32.95 12.81
C GLU A 48 15.41 -31.84 13.61
N GLN A 49 15.43 -30.60 13.08
CA GLN A 49 14.75 -29.46 13.74
C GLN A 49 13.25 -29.39 13.43
N THR A 50 12.82 -30.00 12.32
CA THR A 50 11.45 -29.93 11.79
C THR A 50 10.94 -31.33 11.46
N PHE A 51 9.61 -31.48 11.37
CA PHE A 51 9.03 -32.76 10.99
C PHE A 51 9.37 -33.07 9.52
N PRO A 52 9.90 -34.27 9.18
CA PRO A 52 10.37 -34.56 7.82
C PRO A 52 9.24 -34.46 6.79
N PRO A 53 9.37 -33.64 5.72
CA PRO A 53 8.33 -33.51 4.70
C PRO A 53 8.00 -34.85 4.00
N LEU A 54 8.99 -35.74 3.90
CA LEU A 54 8.82 -37.08 3.34
C LEU A 54 7.88 -37.93 4.21
N LEU A 55 7.94 -37.83 5.53
CA LEU A 55 7.02 -38.54 6.42
C LEU A 55 5.60 -38.04 6.26
N THR A 56 5.39 -36.71 6.20
CA THR A 56 4.06 -36.13 5.93
C THR A 56 3.47 -36.65 4.62
N ARG A 57 4.31 -36.81 3.58
CA ARG A 57 3.90 -37.34 2.28
C ARG A 57 3.56 -38.83 2.31
N ILE A 58 4.29 -39.64 3.08
CA ILE A 58 4.00 -41.06 3.25
C ILE A 58 2.71 -41.26 4.04
N MET A 59 2.57 -40.52 5.15
CA MET A 59 1.40 -40.59 6.01
C MET A 59 0.14 -40.12 5.28
N SER A 60 0.22 -39.10 4.41
CA SER A 60 -0.93 -38.64 3.63
C SER A 60 -1.45 -39.66 2.61
N LEU A 61 -0.60 -40.60 2.17
CA LEU A 61 -1.00 -41.76 1.37
C LEU A 61 -1.67 -42.86 2.20
N GLY A 62 -1.63 -42.76 3.53
CA GLY A 62 -2.15 -43.78 4.45
C GLY A 62 -1.23 -44.98 4.64
N ILE A 63 0.06 -44.84 4.28
CA ILE A 63 1.05 -45.90 4.43
C ILE A 63 1.53 -45.91 5.90
N PRO A 64 1.49 -47.07 6.59
CA PRO A 64 2.01 -47.20 7.95
C PRO A 64 3.50 -46.87 8.03
N VAL A 65 3.86 -46.01 8.99
CA VAL A 65 5.24 -45.55 9.19
C VAL A 65 5.88 -46.14 10.44
N VAL A 66 7.15 -46.52 10.31
CA VAL A 66 8.02 -46.94 11.42
C VAL A 66 9.12 -45.91 11.59
N VAL A 67 9.19 -45.26 12.75
CA VAL A 67 10.04 -44.09 13.00
C VAL A 67 10.90 -44.28 14.26
N PRO A 68 12.09 -43.66 14.34
CA PRO A 68 12.94 -43.73 15.52
C PRO A 68 12.39 -42.86 16.65
N ASP A 69 12.85 -43.12 17.87
CA ASP A 69 12.61 -42.33 19.08
C ASP A 69 13.30 -40.94 19.07
N LEU A 70 13.03 -40.15 18.04
CA LEU A 70 13.51 -38.76 17.91
C LEU A 70 12.56 -37.79 18.65
N PRO A 71 13.07 -36.84 19.46
CA PRO A 71 12.25 -35.87 20.20
C PRO A 71 11.32 -35.02 19.32
N VAL A 72 11.69 -34.77 18.06
CA VAL A 72 10.86 -34.04 17.12
C VAL A 72 9.75 -34.91 16.55
N LEU A 73 10.01 -36.19 16.29
CA LEU A 73 8.98 -37.12 15.79
C LEU A 73 7.98 -37.49 16.87
N SER A 74 8.43 -37.69 18.11
CA SER A 74 7.56 -38.06 19.25
C SER A 74 6.57 -36.97 19.66
N ARG A 75 6.76 -35.72 19.22
CA ARG A 75 5.77 -34.64 19.39
C ARG A 75 4.52 -34.84 18.53
N TYR A 76 4.65 -35.52 17.40
CA TYR A 76 3.58 -35.69 16.42
C TYR A 76 3.12 -37.15 16.33
N VAL A 77 4.07 -38.09 16.31
CA VAL A 77 3.81 -39.52 16.17
C VAL A 77 3.70 -40.17 17.55
N VAL A 78 2.52 -40.70 17.85
CA VAL A 78 2.26 -41.49 19.05
C VAL A 78 2.34 -42.97 18.66
N ASP A 79 3.14 -43.73 19.41
CA ASP A 79 3.37 -45.16 19.17
C ASP A 79 2.05 -45.95 19.17
N GLY A 80 1.88 -46.80 18.16
CA GLY A 80 0.67 -47.59 17.94
C GLY A 80 -0.57 -46.82 17.49
N VAL A 81 -0.49 -45.48 17.34
CA VAL A 81 -1.61 -44.64 16.90
C VAL A 81 -1.33 -44.01 15.54
N HIS A 82 -0.25 -43.22 15.43
CA HIS A 82 0.10 -42.52 14.19
C HIS A 82 1.28 -43.19 13.45
N GLY A 83 1.96 -44.13 14.11
CA GLY A 83 3.14 -44.83 13.61
C GLY A 83 3.68 -45.77 14.67
N MET A 84 4.67 -46.57 14.31
CA MET A 84 5.40 -47.43 15.25
C MET A 84 6.75 -46.80 15.58
N VAL A 85 7.09 -46.71 16.85
CA VAL A 85 8.33 -46.10 17.31
C VAL A 85 9.35 -47.18 17.70
N PHE A 86 10.58 -47.09 17.20
CA PHE A 86 11.69 -47.98 17.59
C PHE A 86 12.82 -47.20 18.24
N SER A 87 13.58 -47.83 19.16
CA SER A 87 14.72 -47.15 19.77
C SER A 87 15.93 -47.12 18.84
N ARG A 88 16.58 -45.95 18.71
CA ARG A 88 17.79 -45.77 17.88
C ARG A 88 18.92 -46.75 18.19
N HIS A 89 18.98 -47.27 19.41
CA HIS A 89 20.04 -48.15 19.88
C HIS A 89 19.64 -49.62 19.94
N ASN A 90 18.40 -49.97 19.59
CA ASN A 90 17.90 -51.33 19.71
C ASN A 90 17.24 -51.83 18.42
N PRO A 91 17.98 -52.50 17.53
CA PRO A 91 17.40 -53.06 16.30
C PRO A 91 16.40 -54.20 16.59
N ASP A 92 16.42 -54.79 17.80
CA ASP A 92 15.47 -55.83 18.20
C ASP A 92 14.02 -55.30 18.26
N ASP A 93 13.83 -53.99 18.39
CA ASP A 93 12.50 -53.37 18.36
C ASP A 93 11.85 -53.52 16.98
N LEU A 94 12.64 -53.38 15.89
CA LEU A 94 12.13 -53.61 14.52
C LEU A 94 11.66 -55.06 14.34
N LEU A 95 12.41 -56.03 14.89
CA LEU A 95 12.03 -57.45 14.86
C LEU A 95 10.73 -57.74 15.60
N ARG A 96 10.34 -56.89 16.57
CA ARG A 96 9.05 -56.98 17.27
C ARG A 96 7.93 -56.26 16.53
N ILE A 97 8.23 -55.14 15.86
CA ILE A 97 7.24 -54.30 15.16
C ILE A 97 6.74 -54.97 13.87
N PHE A 98 7.63 -55.53 13.05
CA PHE A 98 7.22 -56.10 11.75
C PHE A 98 6.18 -57.23 11.84
N PRO A 99 6.27 -58.19 12.79
CA PRO A 99 5.23 -59.19 12.99
C PRO A 99 3.87 -58.63 13.42
N LEU A 100 3.82 -57.41 13.97
CA LEU A 100 2.57 -56.74 14.34
C LEU A 100 1.91 -56.04 13.14
N LEU A 101 2.72 -55.56 12.19
CA LEU A 101 2.24 -54.87 10.99
C LEU A 101 1.90 -55.84 9.85
N VAL A 102 2.59 -56.99 9.77
CA VAL A 102 2.41 -57.98 8.70
C VAL A 102 1.77 -59.25 9.24
N SER A 103 0.59 -59.58 8.73
CA SER A 103 -0.13 -60.82 9.07
C SER A 103 0.57 -62.06 8.50
N SER A 104 0.35 -63.23 9.10
CA SER A 104 0.93 -64.51 8.68
C SER A 104 0.63 -64.94 7.22
N GLY A 105 -0.33 -64.29 6.56
CA GLY A 105 -0.66 -64.47 5.14
C GLY A 105 -0.03 -63.43 4.19
N GLY A 106 0.90 -62.60 4.65
CA GLY A 106 1.57 -61.57 3.83
C GLY A 106 0.71 -60.34 3.52
N LYS A 107 -0.40 -60.15 4.25
CA LYS A 107 -1.26 -58.96 4.18
C LYS A 107 -0.98 -58.02 5.36
N LEU A 108 -1.26 -56.73 5.21
CA LEU A 108 -1.26 -55.78 6.31
C LEU A 108 -2.25 -56.22 7.40
N SER A 109 -1.89 -56.01 8.67
CA SER A 109 -2.77 -56.30 9.81
C SER A 109 -3.82 -55.18 10.00
N GLU A 110 -4.90 -55.48 10.71
CA GLU A 110 -5.91 -54.45 11.08
C GLU A 110 -5.27 -53.29 11.84
N LEU A 111 -4.22 -53.56 12.62
CA LEU A 111 -3.45 -52.56 13.33
C LEU A 111 -2.60 -51.71 12.37
N ALA A 112 -2.04 -52.29 11.30
CA ALA A 112 -1.36 -51.51 10.27
C ALA A 112 -2.35 -50.59 9.54
N ASP A 113 -3.55 -51.07 9.18
CA ASP A 113 -4.58 -50.26 8.54
C ASP A 113 -5.09 -49.11 9.45
N ALA A 114 -5.26 -49.40 10.74
CA ALA A 114 -5.63 -48.39 11.74
C ALA A 114 -4.54 -47.33 11.93
N VAL A 115 -3.26 -47.75 12.00
CA VAL A 115 -2.13 -46.83 12.11
C VAL A 115 -1.98 -45.98 10.85
N GLY A 116 -2.12 -46.58 9.66
CA GLY A 116 -2.06 -45.86 8.39
C GLY A 116 -3.18 -44.82 8.22
N SER A 117 -4.42 -45.17 8.60
CA SER A 117 -5.56 -44.25 8.54
C SER A 117 -5.44 -43.09 9.54
N ASN A 118 -5.05 -43.37 10.79
CA ASN A 118 -4.79 -42.32 11.79
C ASN A 118 -3.62 -41.42 11.39
N ALA A 119 -2.54 -42.00 10.85
CA ALA A 119 -1.41 -41.25 10.28
C ALA A 119 -1.86 -40.31 9.15
N LYS A 120 -2.78 -40.77 8.31
CA LYS A 120 -3.37 -39.97 7.23
C LYS A 120 -4.16 -38.77 7.76
N HIS A 121 -4.97 -38.95 8.80
CA HIS A 121 -5.68 -37.85 9.44
C HIS A 121 -4.71 -36.83 10.07
N LEU A 122 -3.67 -37.30 10.76
CA LEU A 122 -2.63 -36.44 11.30
C LEU A 122 -1.91 -35.64 10.20
N ALA A 123 -1.51 -36.29 9.12
CA ALA A 123 -0.85 -35.64 7.98
C ALA A 123 -1.75 -34.59 7.33
N ARG A 124 -3.06 -34.88 7.16
CA ARG A 124 -4.03 -33.90 6.66
C ARG A 124 -4.14 -32.68 7.58
N ASN A 125 -4.22 -32.89 8.89
CA ASN A 125 -4.27 -31.79 9.86
C ASN A 125 -2.99 -30.93 9.82
N LEU A 126 -1.82 -31.56 9.75
CA LEU A 126 -0.53 -30.84 9.64
C LEU A 126 -0.46 -30.01 8.37
N LEU A 127 -0.78 -30.60 7.21
CA LEU A 127 -0.78 -29.90 5.93
C LEU A 127 -1.80 -28.74 5.88
N ALA A 128 -2.99 -28.95 6.44
CA ALA A 128 -4.02 -27.91 6.52
C ALA A 128 -3.57 -26.74 7.39
N PHE A 129 -3.02 -27.03 8.57
CA PHE A 129 -2.53 -26.02 9.50
C PHE A 129 -1.35 -25.24 8.92
N GLU A 130 -0.37 -25.92 8.30
CA GLU A 130 0.75 -25.29 7.61
C GLU A 130 0.27 -24.40 6.45
N SER A 131 -0.71 -24.88 5.69
CA SER A 131 -1.30 -24.10 4.58
C SER A 131 -2.00 -22.85 5.10
N ILE A 132 -2.81 -22.98 6.16
CA ILE A 132 -3.52 -21.84 6.77
C ILE A 132 -2.54 -20.83 7.33
N ILE A 133 -1.51 -21.26 8.05
CA ILE A 133 -0.46 -20.37 8.54
C ILE A 133 0.28 -19.71 7.37
N GLY A 134 0.61 -20.48 6.33
CA GLY A 134 1.29 -19.98 5.14
C GLY A 134 0.47 -18.90 4.44
N TYR A 135 -0.82 -19.14 4.22
CA TYR A 135 -1.74 -18.16 3.64
C TYR A 135 -1.97 -16.99 4.57
N ALA A 136 -2.15 -17.19 5.88
CA ALA A 136 -2.32 -16.09 6.83
C ALA A 136 -1.08 -15.18 6.86
N LYS A 137 0.13 -15.76 6.89
CA LYS A 137 1.39 -15.01 6.75
C LYS A 137 1.49 -14.31 5.40
N LEU A 138 1.06 -14.94 4.31
CA LEU A 138 1.04 -14.30 3.00
C LEU A 138 0.09 -13.10 3.01
N MET A 139 -1.11 -13.25 3.58
CA MET A 139 -2.11 -12.18 3.68
C MET A 139 -1.59 -11.04 4.56
N GLU A 140 -0.99 -11.33 5.72
CA GLU A 140 -0.35 -10.32 6.59
C GLU A 140 0.77 -9.54 5.88
N ASN A 141 1.53 -10.20 4.99
CA ASN A 141 2.68 -9.58 4.32
C ASN A 141 2.33 -8.91 2.98
N VAL A 142 1.29 -9.37 2.29
CA VAL A 142 0.91 -8.91 0.94
C VAL A 142 -0.25 -7.91 0.99
N ILE A 143 -1.18 -8.06 1.94
CA ILE A 143 -2.37 -7.22 2.01
C ILE A 143 -2.14 -6.07 2.99
N ASN A 144 -2.14 -4.85 2.45
CA ASN A 144 -2.30 -3.65 3.24
C ASN A 144 -3.79 -3.48 3.58
N PHE A 145 -4.15 -3.66 4.84
CA PHE A 145 -5.54 -3.50 5.29
C PHE A 145 -5.96 -2.03 5.23
N PRO A 146 -7.15 -1.71 4.70
CA PRO A 146 -7.68 -0.35 4.73
C PRO A 146 -8.00 0.08 6.17
N SER A 147 -8.21 1.37 6.37
CA SER A 147 -8.45 1.99 7.68
C SER A 147 -9.75 1.55 8.35
N ASP A 148 -10.76 1.23 7.54
CA ASP A 148 -12.10 0.79 7.96
C ASP A 148 -12.21 -0.73 8.15
N ALA A 149 -11.15 -1.49 7.89
CA ALA A 149 -11.13 -2.94 8.11
C ALA A 149 -10.63 -3.29 9.52
N LEU A 150 -11.44 -4.08 10.22
CA LEU A 150 -11.00 -4.81 11.41
C LEU A 150 -9.89 -5.79 10.99
N LEU A 151 -8.82 -5.80 11.78
CA LEU A 151 -7.66 -6.62 11.49
C LEU A 151 -7.88 -8.05 12.00
N PRO A 152 -7.43 -9.07 11.26
CA PRO A 152 -7.44 -10.43 11.77
C PRO A 152 -6.56 -10.54 13.01
N ALA A 153 -6.91 -11.45 13.90
CA ALA A 153 -6.08 -11.77 15.05
C ALA A 153 -4.69 -12.25 14.59
N PRO A 154 -3.62 -12.01 15.39
CA PRO A 154 -2.28 -12.47 15.06
C PRO A 154 -2.23 -13.97 14.76
N VAL A 155 -1.41 -14.39 13.81
CA VAL A 155 -1.20 -15.82 13.47
C VAL A 155 -0.84 -16.66 14.70
N SER A 156 -0.22 -16.07 15.73
CA SER A 156 0.11 -16.75 17.00
C SER A 156 -1.10 -17.20 17.81
N GLN A 157 -2.28 -16.67 17.53
CA GLN A 157 -3.54 -17.02 18.21
C GLN A 157 -4.31 -18.13 17.46
N ILE A 158 -3.85 -18.56 16.28
CA ILE A 158 -4.48 -19.65 15.53
C ILE A 158 -4.16 -20.96 16.25
N GLN A 159 -5.20 -21.59 16.82
CA GLN A 159 -5.05 -22.87 17.51
C GLN A 159 -4.90 -24.02 16.51
N GLN A 160 -4.05 -24.98 16.86
CA GLN A 160 -3.90 -26.22 16.10
C GLN A 160 -5.02 -27.18 16.49
N ASP A 161 -6.17 -27.05 15.84
CA ASP A 161 -7.33 -27.88 16.12
C ASP A 161 -7.46 -29.05 15.13
N SER A 162 -8.14 -30.11 15.58
CA SER A 162 -8.50 -31.26 14.73
C SER A 162 -9.63 -30.89 13.78
N TRP A 163 -9.45 -31.14 12.48
CA TRP A 163 -10.44 -30.86 11.46
C TRP A 163 -11.44 -32.01 11.31
N GLU A 164 -12.73 -31.68 11.19
CA GLU A 164 -13.79 -32.63 10.84
C GLU A 164 -13.75 -32.95 9.33
N TRP A 165 -12.78 -33.77 8.92
CA TRP A 165 -12.58 -34.15 7.52
C TRP A 165 -13.81 -34.80 6.87
N GLU A 166 -14.63 -35.51 7.66
CA GLU A 166 -15.86 -36.17 7.21
C GLU A 166 -16.88 -35.20 6.60
N SER A 167 -16.88 -33.94 7.06
CA SER A 167 -17.74 -32.89 6.52
C SER A 167 -17.36 -32.50 5.08
N PHE A 168 -16.08 -32.64 4.71
CA PHE A 168 -15.61 -32.41 3.35
C PHE A 168 -15.87 -33.60 2.45
N ASP A 169 -15.71 -34.82 2.96
CA ASP A 169 -15.92 -36.06 2.20
C ASP A 169 -17.33 -36.11 1.59
N ARG A 170 -18.35 -35.66 2.34
CA ARG A 170 -19.74 -35.56 1.87
C ARG A 170 -19.95 -34.61 0.68
N VAL A 171 -19.16 -33.53 0.60
CA VAL A 171 -19.18 -32.58 -0.53
C VAL A 171 -18.50 -33.20 -1.76
N THR A 172 -17.39 -33.91 -1.56
CA THR A 172 -16.70 -34.65 -2.63
C THR A 172 -17.54 -35.80 -3.18
N GLU A 173 -18.24 -36.55 -2.33
CA GLU A 173 -19.14 -37.65 -2.73
C GLU A 173 -20.39 -37.13 -3.47
N GLN A 174 -20.96 -35.99 -3.07
CA GLN A 174 -22.05 -35.35 -3.82
C GLN A 174 -21.61 -34.86 -5.20
N THR A 175 -20.33 -34.48 -5.35
CA THR A 175 -19.77 -34.07 -6.64
C THR A 175 -19.40 -35.27 -7.52
N ALA A 176 -19.01 -36.40 -6.91
CA ALA A 176 -18.69 -37.65 -7.61
C ALA A 176 -19.93 -38.48 -7.99
N GLY A 177 -21.01 -38.43 -7.20
CA GLY A 177 -22.25 -39.17 -7.43
C GLY A 177 -23.08 -38.73 -8.64
N GLY A 178 -22.70 -37.63 -9.31
CA GLY A 178 -23.30 -37.19 -10.57
C GLY A 178 -22.68 -37.83 -11.83
N ILE A 179 -21.63 -38.65 -11.68
CA ILE A 179 -20.85 -39.22 -12.79
C ILE A 179 -20.94 -40.75 -12.73
N THR A 180 -22.13 -41.28 -12.93
CA THR A 180 -22.32 -42.70 -13.28
C THR A 180 -23.28 -42.80 -14.44
N ASP A 181 -22.87 -42.28 -15.60
CA ASP A 181 -23.18 -42.88 -16.88
C ASP A 181 -22.37 -42.17 -17.98
N ILE A 182 -21.90 -42.98 -18.93
CA ILE A 182 -21.12 -42.65 -20.14
C ILE A 182 -19.60 -42.82 -19.95
N ASP A 183 -19.21 -44.09 -20.04
CA ASP A 183 -17.90 -44.52 -20.53
C ASP A 183 -17.66 -44.03 -21.98
N GLU A 184 -16.38 -43.80 -22.29
CA GLU A 184 -15.74 -43.71 -23.64
C GLU A 184 -15.25 -42.38 -24.24
N GLU A 185 -15.16 -41.26 -23.51
CA GLU A 185 -14.31 -40.13 -23.96
C GLU A 185 -13.35 -39.64 -22.86
N ARG A 186 -12.29 -40.44 -22.72
CA ARG A 186 -11.12 -40.18 -21.88
C ARG A 186 -10.28 -39.05 -22.49
N ASN A 187 -10.69 -37.79 -22.30
CA ASN A 187 -9.90 -36.55 -22.33
C ASN A 187 -10.85 -35.33 -22.39
N ARG A 188 -11.21 -34.70 -21.24
CA ARG A 188 -11.69 -33.29 -21.07
C ARG A 188 -12.75 -33.06 -19.95
N VAL A 189 -12.54 -33.57 -18.73
CA VAL A 189 -13.34 -33.08 -17.58
C VAL A 189 -12.35 -32.74 -16.46
N GLU A 190 -11.70 -31.58 -16.55
CA GLU A 190 -12.11 -30.36 -15.84
C GLU A 190 -12.39 -30.63 -14.35
N GLN A 191 -11.31 -30.85 -13.62
CA GLN A 191 -11.26 -30.66 -12.18
C GLN A 191 -11.57 -29.19 -11.90
N SER A 192 -12.75 -28.91 -11.36
CA SER A 192 -13.13 -27.59 -10.86
C SER A 192 -12.20 -27.17 -9.72
N ARG A 193 -11.10 -26.50 -10.05
CA ARG A 193 -10.23 -25.84 -9.10
C ARG A 193 -10.05 -24.40 -9.55
N ILE A 194 -10.86 -23.54 -8.95
CA ILE A 194 -10.75 -22.07 -9.01
C ILE A 194 -9.28 -21.60 -8.82
N VAL A 195 -8.50 -22.34 -8.04
CA VAL A 195 -7.06 -22.09 -7.82
C VAL A 195 -6.24 -22.27 -9.10
N TYR A 196 -6.47 -23.34 -9.88
CA TYR A 196 -5.73 -23.55 -11.13
C TYR A 196 -6.14 -22.56 -12.21
N SER A 197 -7.41 -22.14 -12.28
CA SER A 197 -7.80 -21.07 -13.20
C SER A 197 -7.14 -19.74 -12.84
N LEU A 198 -7.07 -19.42 -11.54
CA LEU A 198 -6.35 -18.24 -11.05
C LEU A 198 -4.85 -18.29 -11.36
N GLU A 199 -4.19 -19.43 -11.15
CA GLU A 199 -2.76 -19.63 -11.44
C GLU A 199 -2.44 -19.59 -12.93
N GLU A 200 -3.32 -20.13 -13.77
CA GLU A 200 -3.18 -20.09 -15.22
C GLU A 200 -3.42 -18.67 -15.77
N ASP A 201 -4.39 -17.94 -15.22
CA ASP A 201 -4.64 -16.54 -15.56
C ASP A 201 -3.48 -15.63 -15.11
N PHE A 202 -2.87 -15.90 -13.95
CA PHE A 202 -1.67 -15.20 -13.49
C PHE A 202 -0.45 -15.48 -14.39
N SER A 203 -0.32 -16.73 -14.86
CA SER A 203 0.77 -17.13 -15.76
C SER A 203 0.61 -16.52 -17.16
N LYS A 204 -0.62 -16.40 -17.67
CA LYS A 204 -0.94 -15.69 -18.92
C LYS A 204 -0.59 -14.20 -18.83
N PHE A 205 -0.76 -13.59 -17.66
CA PHE A 205 -0.40 -12.18 -17.42
C PHE A 205 1.12 -11.93 -17.45
N LEU A 206 1.92 -12.86 -16.91
CA LEU A 206 3.39 -12.76 -16.91
C LEU A 206 4.02 -12.95 -18.30
N MET A 207 3.37 -13.72 -19.19
CA MET A 207 3.86 -13.95 -20.56
C MET A 207 3.61 -12.76 -21.50
N LEU A 208 2.62 -11.90 -21.19
CA LEU A 208 2.29 -10.73 -22.01
C LEU A 208 3.29 -9.56 -21.84
N GLY A 209 4.06 -9.54 -20.73
CA GLY A 209 5.04 -8.49 -20.44
C GLY A 209 6.40 -8.63 -21.13
N ASN A 210 6.68 -9.77 -21.77
CA ASN A 210 7.99 -10.07 -22.38
C ASN A 210 8.05 -9.89 -23.91
N LEU A 211 7.03 -9.30 -24.53
CA LEU A 211 6.93 -9.16 -25.99
C LEU A 211 6.78 -7.71 -26.46
N THR A 212 7.68 -6.80 -26.05
CA THR A 212 7.94 -5.55 -26.80
C THR A 212 9.37 -5.06 -26.57
N VAL A 213 10.35 -5.73 -27.19
CA VAL A 213 11.64 -5.10 -27.53
C VAL A 213 12.05 -5.68 -28.88
N ASP A 214 11.82 -4.93 -29.96
CA ASP A 214 12.53 -5.16 -31.22
C ASP A 214 13.09 -3.81 -31.72
N VAL A 215 14.40 -3.78 -31.90
CA VAL A 215 15.23 -2.60 -32.12
C VAL A 215 15.38 -2.40 -33.62
N GLY A 216 14.71 -1.37 -34.16
CA GLY A 216 14.85 -0.95 -35.55
C GLY A 216 15.87 0.19 -35.69
N ASN A 217 17.02 -0.11 -36.29
CA ASN A 217 18.01 0.86 -36.77
C ASN A 217 17.43 1.79 -37.85
N SER A 218 17.76 3.08 -37.78
CA SER A 218 17.69 4.01 -38.91
C SER A 218 18.66 5.17 -38.70
N ASP A 219 19.73 5.20 -39.49
CA ASP A 219 20.66 6.32 -39.66
C ASP A 219 19.95 7.54 -40.29
N VAL A 220 20.06 8.73 -39.68
CA VAL A 220 19.91 10.01 -40.39
C VAL A 220 20.89 11.02 -39.81
N ALA A 221 21.78 11.52 -40.68
CA ALA A 221 22.74 12.58 -40.39
C ALA A 221 22.13 13.95 -40.68
N GLU A 222 22.32 14.92 -39.77
CA GLU A 222 22.17 16.36 -40.03
C GLU A 222 23.31 17.09 -39.30
N HIS A 223 24.27 17.67 -40.04
CA HIS A 223 24.28 19.06 -40.52
C HIS A 223 24.34 20.09 -39.39
N ASP A 224 25.56 20.30 -38.90
CA ASP A 224 25.92 21.33 -37.93
C ASP A 224 26.54 22.50 -38.69
N LEU A 225 25.82 23.61 -38.89
CA LEU A 225 26.42 24.91 -39.28
C LEU A 225 25.46 26.12 -39.07
N VAL A 226 25.97 27.09 -38.29
CA VAL A 226 25.65 28.54 -38.21
C VAL A 226 24.40 28.98 -37.42
N ILE A 227 24.48 29.02 -36.09
CA ILE A 227 23.67 29.94 -35.26
C ILE A 227 24.50 30.39 -34.04
N GLU A 228 25.45 31.32 -34.21
CA GLU A 228 26.11 31.95 -33.04
C GLU A 228 25.95 33.47 -32.97
N ASP A 229 25.60 34.17 -34.07
CA ASP A 229 25.53 35.64 -34.05
C ASP A 229 24.12 36.24 -33.93
N LEU A 230 23.04 35.44 -33.95
CA LEU A 230 21.67 35.90 -33.65
C LEU A 230 21.28 35.71 -32.16
N SER A 231 22.02 34.86 -31.45
CA SER A 231 21.66 34.35 -30.11
C SER A 231 21.78 35.37 -28.98
N VAL A 232 22.62 36.40 -29.13
CA VAL A 232 22.89 37.37 -28.05
C VAL A 232 21.81 38.45 -27.96
N ALA A 233 21.25 38.88 -29.09
CA ALA A 233 20.15 39.84 -29.13
C ALA A 233 18.83 39.20 -28.70
N GLU A 234 18.58 37.95 -29.13
CA GLU A 234 17.43 37.16 -28.69
C GLU A 234 17.54 36.76 -27.21
N GLN A 235 18.75 36.54 -26.66
CA GLN A 235 18.93 36.30 -25.21
C GLN A 235 18.64 37.54 -24.35
N MET A 236 18.90 38.75 -24.84
CA MET A 236 18.55 39.97 -24.09
C MET A 236 17.04 40.23 -24.14
N GLN A 237 16.39 40.10 -25.30
CA GLN A 237 14.94 40.27 -25.43
C GLN A 237 14.15 39.16 -24.72
N SER A 238 14.60 37.90 -24.80
CA SER A 238 14.01 36.78 -24.04
C SER A 238 14.25 36.92 -22.54
N SER A 239 15.39 37.50 -22.09
CA SER A 239 15.64 37.78 -20.67
C SER A 239 14.78 38.91 -20.12
N GLU A 240 14.48 39.95 -20.90
CA GLU A 240 13.60 41.05 -20.48
C GLU A 240 12.14 40.61 -20.50
N GLU A 241 11.72 39.82 -21.48
CA GLU A 241 10.40 39.16 -21.47
C GLU A 241 10.27 38.12 -20.34
N TYR A 242 11.33 37.38 -20.02
CA TYR A 242 11.34 36.41 -18.92
C TYR A 242 11.26 37.11 -17.57
N GLN A 243 12.03 38.20 -17.36
CA GLN A 243 11.92 39.02 -16.16
C GLN A 243 10.55 39.67 -16.02
N ARG A 244 9.95 40.13 -17.12
CA ARG A 244 8.60 40.69 -17.13
C ARG A 244 7.54 39.62 -16.82
N ARG A 245 7.66 38.41 -17.38
CA ARG A 245 6.78 37.27 -17.08
C ARG A 245 6.92 36.81 -15.62
N GLU A 246 8.12 36.79 -15.06
CA GLU A 246 8.33 36.43 -13.64
C GLU A 246 7.81 37.52 -12.68
N THR A 247 7.93 38.81 -13.03
CA THR A 247 7.31 39.89 -12.23
C THR A 247 5.78 39.87 -12.33
N GLU A 248 5.23 39.54 -13.50
CA GLU A 248 3.79 39.37 -13.69
C GLU A 248 3.29 38.09 -12.95
N GLU A 249 4.07 37.00 -12.90
CA GLU A 249 3.75 35.79 -12.09
C GLU A 249 3.88 36.01 -10.58
N ILE A 250 4.73 36.93 -10.11
CA ILE A 250 4.80 37.34 -8.70
C ILE A 250 3.65 38.29 -8.34
N GLU A 251 3.22 39.16 -9.27
CA GLU A 251 2.05 40.04 -9.09
C GLU A 251 0.69 39.30 -9.23
N GLU A 252 0.62 38.20 -9.97
CA GLU A 252 -0.54 37.29 -10.01
C GLU A 252 -0.65 36.41 -8.75
N ARG A 253 0.45 36.19 -8.01
CA ARG A 253 0.48 35.49 -6.71
C ARG A 253 0.09 36.36 -5.52
N MET A 254 -0.12 37.66 -5.73
CA MET A 254 -0.86 38.50 -4.79
C MET A 254 -2.34 38.45 -5.15
N GLU A 255 -3.20 38.18 -4.16
CA GLU A 255 -4.68 38.13 -4.30
C GLU A 255 -5.21 39.16 -5.31
N LYS A 256 -5.70 38.67 -6.45
CA LYS A 256 -6.54 39.42 -7.38
C LYS A 256 -7.76 38.58 -7.76
N ASP A 257 -8.89 39.27 -7.78
CA ASP A 257 -10.22 38.78 -8.13
C ASP A 257 -10.24 38.17 -9.55
N PRO A 258 -10.94 37.03 -9.79
CA PRO A 258 -10.84 36.29 -11.04
C PRO A 258 -11.68 36.92 -12.16
N GLY A 259 -11.01 37.30 -13.24
CA GLY A 259 -11.61 37.67 -14.53
C GLY A 259 -11.59 36.50 -15.52
N VAL A 260 -12.77 35.98 -15.85
CA VAL A 260 -13.06 34.64 -16.40
C VAL A 260 -12.62 34.35 -17.86
N TRP A 261 -11.98 35.25 -18.60
CA TRP A 261 -11.75 35.03 -20.05
C TRP A 261 -10.31 35.22 -20.56
N ASP A 262 -9.50 36.09 -19.96
CA ASP A 262 -8.12 36.31 -20.43
C ASP A 262 -7.15 35.20 -20.00
N GLU A 263 -7.45 34.51 -18.90
CA GLU A 263 -6.60 33.45 -18.34
C GLU A 263 -6.69 32.14 -19.13
N ILE A 264 -7.90 31.81 -19.63
CA ILE A 264 -8.13 30.66 -20.52
C ILE A 264 -7.40 30.88 -21.85
N TYR A 265 -7.44 32.11 -22.39
CA TYR A 265 -6.77 32.46 -23.63
C TYR A 265 -5.23 32.49 -23.49
N ARG A 266 -4.70 32.92 -22.33
CA ARG A 266 -3.27 32.84 -22.01
C ARG A 266 -2.79 31.40 -21.81
N ASN A 267 -3.56 30.56 -21.13
CA ASN A 267 -3.20 29.16 -20.88
C ASN A 267 -3.20 28.33 -22.16
N ALA A 268 -4.20 28.50 -23.04
CA ALA A 268 -4.22 27.84 -24.36
C ALA A 268 -3.02 28.22 -25.24
N ARG A 269 -2.51 29.45 -25.11
CA ARG A 269 -1.33 29.92 -25.87
C ARG A 269 0.00 29.54 -25.22
N LYS A 270 0.04 29.37 -23.89
CA LYS A 270 1.21 28.81 -23.16
C LYS A 270 1.37 27.31 -23.47
N SER A 271 0.28 26.54 -23.56
CA SER A 271 0.34 25.11 -23.94
C SER A 271 0.78 24.90 -25.39
N GLU A 272 0.45 25.83 -26.30
CA GLU A 272 0.87 25.77 -27.70
C GLU A 272 2.38 26.05 -27.88
N LYS A 273 2.99 26.86 -26.99
CA LYS A 273 4.43 27.22 -27.03
C LYS A 273 5.37 26.23 -26.32
N LEU A 274 4.86 25.32 -25.50
CA LEU A 274 5.66 24.26 -24.84
C LEU A 274 5.79 22.99 -25.72
N ARG A 275 5.36 23.03 -26.98
CA ARG A 275 5.45 21.90 -27.91
C ARG A 275 6.81 21.83 -28.62
N SER A 276 7.74 21.12 -28.00
CA SER A 276 8.72 20.28 -28.70
C SER A 276 9.53 19.39 -27.74
N GLU A 277 8.84 18.48 -27.04
CA GLU A 277 9.46 17.21 -26.62
C GLU A 277 8.82 16.08 -27.47
N PRO A 278 9.61 15.17 -28.07
CA PRO A 278 9.17 14.26 -29.13
C PRO A 278 8.48 12.98 -28.63
N ASN A 279 7.86 13.02 -27.45
CA ASN A 279 6.92 11.99 -27.03
C ASN A 279 5.54 12.61 -26.95
N GLU A 280 4.61 12.02 -27.70
CA GLU A 280 3.17 12.31 -27.73
C GLU A 280 2.62 12.53 -26.31
N ARG A 281 2.58 13.79 -25.86
CA ARG A 281 2.02 14.17 -24.56
C ARG A 281 0.49 14.29 -24.70
N ASP A 282 -0.13 13.16 -24.41
CA ASP A 282 -1.35 12.91 -23.63
C ASP A 282 -2.62 13.75 -23.89
N GLU A 283 -3.64 13.13 -24.50
CA GLU A 283 -5.00 13.67 -24.67
C GLU A 283 -5.64 14.03 -23.32
N GLY A 284 -5.26 13.36 -22.23
CA GLY A 284 -5.84 13.56 -20.89
C GLY A 284 -5.52 14.90 -20.22
N GLU A 285 -4.41 15.57 -20.55
CA GLU A 285 -4.15 16.94 -20.06
C GLU A 285 -5.06 17.97 -20.74
N LEU A 286 -5.34 17.78 -22.04
CA LEU A 286 -6.22 18.64 -22.82
C LEU A 286 -7.69 18.51 -22.38
N GLU A 287 -8.14 17.28 -22.09
CA GLU A 287 -9.49 17.02 -21.57
C GLU A 287 -9.74 17.65 -20.18
N ARG A 288 -8.68 17.95 -19.43
CA ARG A 288 -8.76 18.62 -18.11
C ARG A 288 -8.79 20.14 -18.20
N ILE A 289 -8.52 20.72 -19.36
CA ILE A 289 -8.64 22.17 -19.56
C ILE A 289 -10.13 22.53 -19.60
N GLY A 290 -10.62 23.16 -18.53
CA GLY A 290 -12.04 23.54 -18.37
C GLY A 290 -12.73 22.94 -17.13
N SER A 291 -12.21 21.87 -16.54
CA SER A 291 -12.73 21.35 -15.26
C SER A 291 -12.38 22.26 -14.08
N LEU A 292 -13.28 22.37 -13.10
CA LEU A 292 -13.08 23.13 -11.85
C LEU A 292 -12.47 22.27 -10.73
N ILE A 293 -12.47 20.94 -10.89
CA ILE A 293 -12.11 19.96 -9.86
C ILE A 293 -11.13 18.91 -10.40
N CYS A 294 -10.21 18.46 -9.56
CA CYS A 294 -9.36 17.31 -9.80
C CYS A 294 -9.30 16.44 -8.55
N ILE A 295 -9.64 15.16 -8.67
CA ILE A 295 -9.59 14.17 -7.58
C ILE A 295 -8.33 13.32 -7.74
N TYR A 296 -7.43 13.39 -6.76
CA TYR A 296 -6.21 12.60 -6.74
C TYR A 296 -6.45 11.21 -6.15
N GLU A 297 -6.18 10.17 -6.92
CA GLU A 297 -6.18 8.80 -6.44
C GLU A 297 -4.79 8.41 -5.96
N VAL A 298 -4.56 8.45 -4.65
CA VAL A 298 -3.26 8.07 -4.07
C VAL A 298 -3.09 6.57 -4.19
N TYR A 299 -1.94 6.09 -4.67
CA TYR A 299 -1.67 4.67 -4.78
C TYR A 299 -0.20 4.31 -4.57
N ASN A 300 0.05 3.05 -4.21
CA ASN A 300 1.38 2.51 -4.02
C ASN A 300 1.53 1.19 -4.76
N GLY A 301 2.49 1.13 -5.70
CA GLY A 301 2.79 -0.08 -6.46
C GLY A 301 1.94 -0.27 -7.72
N ALA A 302 2.42 -1.12 -8.63
CA ALA A 302 1.76 -1.40 -9.90
C ALA A 302 0.46 -2.22 -9.75
N GLY A 303 0.30 -2.94 -8.63
CA GLY A 303 -0.91 -3.72 -8.35
C GLY A 303 -2.18 -2.87 -8.19
N ALA A 304 -2.04 -1.57 -7.97
CA ALA A 304 -3.19 -0.65 -7.86
C ALA A 304 -3.76 -0.22 -9.22
N TRP A 305 -2.99 -0.32 -10.32
CA TRP A 305 -3.34 0.23 -11.62
C TRP A 305 -4.71 -0.20 -12.16
N PRO A 306 -5.14 -1.47 -12.06
CA PRO A 306 -6.44 -1.91 -12.58
C PRO A 306 -7.64 -1.27 -11.86
N PHE A 307 -7.42 -0.71 -10.68
CA PHE A 307 -8.47 -0.12 -9.85
C PHE A 307 -8.59 1.40 -10.02
N LEU A 308 -7.60 2.04 -10.63
CA LEU A 308 -7.60 3.49 -10.83
C LEU A 308 -8.59 3.89 -11.92
N HIS A 309 -9.23 5.03 -11.73
CA HIS A 309 -10.13 5.60 -12.71
C HIS A 309 -9.36 6.08 -13.95
N HIS A 310 -10.06 6.00 -15.08
CA HIS A 310 -9.67 6.63 -16.33
C HIS A 310 -10.71 7.71 -16.62
N GLY A 311 -10.28 8.95 -16.80
CA GLY A 311 -11.15 10.09 -17.07
C GLY A 311 -10.53 11.42 -16.67
N SER A 312 -11.19 12.51 -17.01
CA SER A 312 -10.69 13.87 -16.75
C SER A 312 -10.83 14.32 -15.30
N LEU A 313 -11.76 13.74 -14.52
CA LEU A 313 -11.99 14.09 -13.12
C LEU A 313 -10.91 13.52 -12.17
N TYR A 314 -10.33 12.37 -12.53
CA TYR A 314 -9.41 11.62 -11.67
C TYR A 314 -7.99 11.70 -12.19
N ARG A 315 -7.02 11.82 -11.27
CA ARG A 315 -5.59 11.78 -11.57
C ARG A 315 -4.87 10.87 -10.60
N GLY A 316 -4.07 9.93 -11.10
CA GLY A 316 -3.27 9.07 -10.22
C GLY A 316 -2.17 9.86 -9.51
N LEU A 317 -1.92 9.52 -8.24
CA LEU A 317 -0.81 10.05 -7.44
C LEU A 317 0.01 8.90 -6.87
N SER A 318 1.17 8.64 -7.50
CA SER A 318 2.03 7.51 -7.14
C SER A 318 2.95 7.87 -5.97
N LEU A 319 2.95 7.05 -4.91
CA LEU A 319 3.91 7.15 -3.80
C LEU A 319 5.32 6.63 -4.17
N SER A 320 5.50 6.05 -5.36
CA SER A 320 6.78 5.55 -5.84
C SER A 320 7.00 5.84 -7.33
N THR A 321 8.16 6.39 -7.69
CA THR A 321 8.57 6.62 -9.09
C THR A 321 8.47 5.36 -9.95
N LYS A 322 8.88 4.21 -9.41
CA LYS A 322 8.90 2.93 -10.12
C LYS A 322 7.51 2.33 -10.36
N ALA A 323 6.50 2.82 -9.63
CA ALA A 323 5.14 2.34 -9.69
C ALA A 323 4.22 3.22 -10.57
N ARG A 324 4.75 4.25 -11.24
CA ARG A 324 3.94 5.12 -12.09
C ARG A 324 3.41 4.35 -13.31
N ARG A 325 2.14 4.55 -13.67
CA ARG A 325 1.59 4.02 -14.93
C ARG A 325 2.38 4.63 -16.10
N LEU A 326 2.83 3.79 -17.03
CA LEU A 326 3.73 4.19 -18.12
C LEU A 326 3.07 5.15 -19.14
N SER A 327 1.75 5.08 -19.28
CA SER A 327 0.96 5.79 -20.31
C SER A 327 -0.11 6.71 -19.72
N SER A 328 0.05 7.17 -18.47
CA SER A 328 -0.91 8.01 -17.76
C SER A 328 -0.22 9.28 -17.23
N ASP A 329 -0.91 10.43 -17.26
CA ASP A 329 -0.51 11.65 -16.56
C ASP A 329 -0.69 11.56 -15.02
N ASP A 330 -0.11 10.52 -14.43
CA ASP A 330 -0.04 10.36 -12.99
C ASP A 330 1.06 11.25 -12.40
N VAL A 331 0.74 11.90 -11.27
CA VAL A 331 1.70 12.71 -10.51
C VAL A 331 2.60 11.80 -9.70
N ASP A 332 3.89 12.14 -9.67
CA ASP A 332 4.87 11.49 -8.81
C ASP A 332 4.97 12.21 -7.46
N ALA A 333 4.62 11.53 -6.37
CA ALA A 333 4.74 12.06 -5.02
C ALA A 333 6.19 12.10 -4.52
N ASN A 334 7.10 11.29 -5.11
CA ASN A 334 8.52 11.20 -4.72
C ASN A 334 9.33 12.48 -5.02
N ARG A 335 8.67 13.56 -5.42
CA ARG A 335 9.22 14.92 -5.46
C ARG A 335 9.52 15.44 -4.05
N LEU A 336 8.84 14.91 -3.03
CA LEU A 336 9.22 15.07 -1.62
C LEU A 336 10.34 14.09 -1.27
N PRO A 337 11.57 14.57 -0.94
CA PRO A 337 12.73 13.71 -0.73
C PRO A 337 12.55 12.65 0.36
N PHE A 338 11.74 12.90 1.40
CA PHE A 338 11.56 11.96 2.49
C PHE A 338 10.71 10.73 2.11
N LEU A 339 9.87 10.81 1.08
CA LEU A 339 9.07 9.68 0.60
C LEU A 339 9.94 8.62 -0.09
N ASN A 340 11.19 8.95 -0.43
CA ASN A 340 12.18 7.98 -0.88
C ASN A 340 12.60 7.02 0.25
N ASN A 341 12.46 7.44 1.52
CA ASN A 341 12.66 6.56 2.66
C ASN A 341 11.42 5.70 2.88
N SER A 342 11.56 4.38 2.73
CA SER A 342 10.46 3.43 2.94
C SER A 342 9.85 3.56 4.33
N ARG A 343 10.63 3.90 5.36
CA ARG A 343 10.13 4.09 6.72
C ARG A 343 9.06 5.18 6.78
N TYR A 344 9.33 6.38 6.26
CA TYR A 344 8.37 7.48 6.32
C TYR A 344 7.23 7.33 5.33
N ARG A 345 7.49 6.71 4.17
CA ARG A 345 6.45 6.37 3.20
C ARG A 345 5.42 5.40 3.79
N ASP A 346 5.88 4.39 4.50
CA ASP A 346 5.00 3.41 5.13
C ASP A 346 4.33 4.00 6.38
N LEU A 347 5.05 4.83 7.16
CA LEU A 347 4.53 5.47 8.37
C LEU A 347 3.37 6.44 8.11
N LEU A 348 3.48 7.24 7.04
CA LEU A 348 2.49 8.28 6.66
C LEU A 348 1.47 7.79 5.63
N CYS A 349 1.74 6.67 4.94
CA CYS A 349 0.91 6.13 3.87
C CYS A 349 0.47 7.20 2.83
N GLU A 350 -0.84 7.27 2.57
CA GLU A 350 -1.45 8.14 1.57
C GLU A 350 -1.38 9.63 1.95
N MET A 351 -1.24 9.95 3.25
CA MET A 351 -1.02 11.32 3.72
C MET A 351 0.28 11.91 3.16
N GLY A 352 1.31 11.07 2.94
CA GLY A 352 2.52 11.51 2.23
C GLY A 352 2.23 12.02 0.82
N GLY A 353 1.24 11.44 0.14
CA GLY A 353 0.75 11.92 -1.15
C GLY A 353 0.17 13.33 -1.05
N LEU A 354 -0.68 13.59 -0.04
CA LEU A 354 -1.29 14.91 0.17
C LEU A 354 -0.23 15.98 0.40
N PHE A 355 0.77 15.68 1.23
CA PHE A 355 1.94 16.54 1.43
C PHE A 355 2.67 16.83 0.12
N SER A 356 2.79 15.85 -0.79
CA SER A 356 3.49 16.06 -2.07
C SER A 356 2.79 17.02 -3.01
N ILE A 357 1.44 17.04 -2.98
CA ILE A 357 0.66 17.99 -3.75
C ILE A 357 0.82 19.38 -3.15
N ALA A 358 0.75 19.50 -1.83
CA ALA A 358 0.87 20.78 -1.14
C ALA A 358 2.23 21.44 -1.30
N TYR A 359 3.32 20.65 -1.37
CA TYR A 359 4.69 21.13 -1.56
C TYR A 359 4.82 22.09 -2.75
N LYS A 360 4.14 21.81 -3.87
CA LYS A 360 4.16 22.62 -5.10
C LYS A 360 2.77 22.70 -5.72
N VAL A 361 1.80 23.15 -4.92
CA VAL A 361 0.39 23.20 -5.35
C VAL A 361 0.22 24.00 -6.63
N ASP A 362 0.87 25.15 -6.77
CA ASP A 362 0.74 26.03 -7.95
C ASP A 362 1.30 25.39 -9.24
N GLU A 363 2.29 24.51 -9.13
CA GLU A 363 2.86 23.80 -10.28
C GLU A 363 1.99 22.58 -10.67
N ILE A 364 1.42 21.88 -9.69
CA ILE A 364 0.78 20.58 -9.88
C ILE A 364 -0.74 20.70 -10.04
N HIS A 365 -1.36 21.61 -9.30
CA HIS A 365 -2.79 21.76 -9.13
C HIS A 365 -3.22 23.22 -9.31
N LYS A 366 -3.74 23.54 -10.50
CA LYS A 366 -4.20 24.90 -10.86
C LYS A 366 -5.71 25.07 -10.78
N LYS A 367 -6.41 24.15 -10.12
CA LYS A 367 -7.87 24.16 -10.05
C LYS A 367 -8.35 24.78 -8.73
N PRO A 368 -9.54 25.41 -8.71
CA PRO A 368 -10.10 25.97 -7.49
C PRO A 368 -10.55 24.91 -6.47
N TRP A 369 -10.81 23.68 -6.94
CA TRP A 369 -11.23 22.56 -6.09
C TRP A 369 -10.30 21.35 -6.24
N ILE A 370 -10.01 20.74 -5.10
CA ILE A 370 -9.16 19.56 -4.97
C ILE A 370 -9.90 18.46 -4.22
N GLY A 371 -9.74 17.23 -4.69
CA GLY A 371 -10.24 16.05 -4.00
C GLY A 371 -9.16 14.99 -3.84
N PHE A 372 -9.39 14.09 -2.91
CA PHE A 372 -8.58 12.89 -2.74
C PHE A 372 -9.49 11.66 -2.67
N GLN A 373 -8.92 10.52 -3.02
CA GLN A 373 -9.54 9.22 -2.83
C GLN A 373 -8.43 8.17 -2.72
N SER A 374 -8.55 7.23 -1.78
CA SER A 374 -7.69 6.05 -1.80
C SER A 374 -8.01 5.19 -3.02
N TRP A 375 -7.00 4.66 -3.71
CA TRP A 375 -7.18 3.62 -4.73
C TRP A 375 -7.99 2.41 -4.21
N ARG A 376 -7.98 2.18 -2.89
CA ARG A 376 -8.72 1.10 -2.23
C ARG A 376 -10.23 1.32 -2.26
N ALA A 377 -10.68 2.58 -2.28
CA ALA A 377 -12.10 2.90 -2.45
C ALA A 377 -12.61 2.41 -3.81
N SER A 378 -11.77 2.56 -4.85
CA SER A 378 -12.05 2.12 -6.22
C SER A 378 -11.94 0.59 -6.37
N GLY A 379 -11.00 -0.06 -5.68
CA GLY A 379 -10.83 -1.53 -5.71
C GLY A 379 -12.04 -2.33 -5.23
N ARG A 380 -12.92 -1.72 -4.43
CA ARG A 380 -14.18 -2.32 -3.98
C ARG A 380 -15.28 -2.37 -5.05
N ARG A 381 -15.09 -1.79 -6.25
CA ARG A 381 -15.98 -1.99 -7.41
C ARG A 381 -16.16 -3.46 -7.79
N ALA A 382 -15.15 -4.29 -7.56
CA ALA A 382 -15.11 -5.66 -8.08
C ALA A 382 -15.91 -6.68 -7.26
N ARG A 383 -16.42 -6.33 -6.07
CA ARG A 383 -17.26 -7.24 -5.25
C ARG A 383 -18.75 -6.98 -5.51
N PHE A 384 -19.17 -7.05 -6.77
CA PHE A 384 -20.59 -7.01 -7.16
C PHE A 384 -21.18 -8.41 -7.45
N LEU A 385 -20.47 -9.51 -7.15
CA LEU A 385 -20.94 -10.85 -7.49
C LEU A 385 -20.91 -11.89 -6.37
N ILE A 386 -20.63 -11.54 -5.11
CA ILE A 386 -20.68 -12.53 -4.03
C ILE A 386 -21.46 -11.98 -2.84
N THR A 387 -22.72 -12.42 -2.79
CA THR A 387 -23.65 -12.50 -1.64
C THR A 387 -24.07 -11.18 -0.98
N GLU A 388 -25.31 -10.78 -1.30
CA GLU A 388 -26.12 -9.69 -0.71
C GLU A 388 -26.42 -9.82 0.80
N SER A 389 -25.95 -10.85 1.51
CA SER A 389 -26.49 -11.18 2.86
C SER A 389 -25.54 -11.03 4.04
N LEU A 390 -24.28 -10.62 3.87
CA LEU A 390 -23.35 -10.44 5.00
C LEU A 390 -22.82 -9.02 5.20
N CYS A 391 -23.05 -8.11 4.26
CA CYS A 391 -22.76 -6.69 4.41
C CYS A 391 -24.04 -5.90 4.13
N ASN A 392 -24.92 -5.77 5.13
CA ASN A 392 -25.96 -4.75 5.07
C ASN A 392 -25.25 -3.38 4.94
N GLY A 393 -25.21 -2.83 3.71
CA GLY A 393 -24.95 -1.41 3.50
C GLY A 393 -23.54 -0.94 3.16
N ILE A 394 -22.56 -1.81 2.84
CA ILE A 394 -21.28 -1.31 2.27
C ILE A 394 -21.51 -0.94 0.80
N LYS A 395 -22.04 0.27 0.61
CA LYS A 395 -22.23 0.95 -0.67
C LYS A 395 -20.88 1.20 -1.32
N GLN A 396 -20.88 1.15 -2.65
CA GLN A 396 -19.80 1.58 -3.53
C GLN A 396 -19.13 2.86 -2.99
N VAL A 397 -17.82 2.82 -2.76
CA VAL A 397 -17.08 3.95 -2.15
C VAL A 397 -16.57 4.92 -3.22
N SER A 398 -16.49 4.50 -4.48
CA SER A 398 -16.20 5.41 -5.59
C SER A 398 -17.48 6.05 -6.11
N LEU A 399 -17.41 7.30 -6.56
CA LEU A 399 -18.54 7.97 -7.17
C LEU A 399 -19.00 7.24 -8.44
N SER A 400 -20.31 7.22 -8.66
CA SER A 400 -20.91 6.88 -9.95
C SER A 400 -20.84 8.09 -10.87
N ILE A 401 -20.89 7.87 -12.19
CA ILE A 401 -20.96 8.97 -13.19
C ILE A 401 -22.08 9.97 -12.87
N LYS A 402 -23.20 9.48 -12.30
CA LYS A 402 -24.30 10.35 -11.86
C LYS A 402 -23.89 11.24 -10.69
N ALA A 403 -23.24 10.67 -9.67
CA ALA A 403 -22.77 11.41 -8.51
C ALA A 403 -21.62 12.36 -8.86
N GLU A 404 -20.73 11.98 -9.76
CA GLU A 404 -19.67 12.85 -10.32
C GLU A 404 -20.26 14.11 -10.94
N ARG A 405 -21.24 13.95 -11.85
CA ARG A 405 -21.90 15.10 -12.49
C ARG A 405 -22.61 16.00 -11.48
N ILE A 406 -23.28 15.40 -10.50
CA ILE A 406 -23.98 16.14 -9.45
C ILE A 406 -23.00 16.93 -8.56
N LEU A 407 -21.83 16.36 -8.25
CA LEU A 407 -20.75 17.05 -7.55
C LEU A 407 -20.22 18.25 -8.37
N GLU A 408 -19.97 18.07 -9.67
CA GLU A 408 -19.53 19.16 -10.55
C GLU A 408 -20.56 20.29 -10.64
N GLU A 409 -21.85 19.95 -10.77
CA GLU A 409 -22.95 20.93 -10.77
C GLU A 409 -23.02 21.69 -9.42
N ALA A 410 -22.88 21.00 -8.29
CA ALA A 410 -22.88 21.64 -6.97
C ALA A 410 -21.72 22.64 -6.80
N ILE A 411 -20.52 22.25 -7.24
CA ILE A 411 -19.32 23.09 -7.21
C ILE A 411 -19.48 24.36 -8.06
N GLN A 412 -20.16 24.27 -9.21
CA GLN A 412 -20.42 25.44 -10.07
C GLN A 412 -21.38 26.44 -9.42
N HIS A 413 -22.35 25.95 -8.64
CA HIS A 413 -23.36 26.80 -7.99
C HIS A 413 -22.89 27.42 -6.67
N GLU A 414 -21.93 26.81 -5.98
CA GLU A 414 -21.36 27.32 -4.73
C GLU A 414 -20.10 28.17 -4.98
N SER A 415 -20.29 29.47 -5.24
CA SER A 415 -19.20 30.37 -5.63
C SER A 415 -18.29 30.88 -4.48
N LYS A 416 -18.54 30.50 -3.21
CA LYS A 416 -17.74 30.90 -2.03
C LYS A 416 -17.66 29.82 -0.93
N GLY A 417 -16.83 28.79 -1.14
CA GLY A 417 -15.53 28.70 -0.47
C GLY A 417 -15.32 27.92 0.85
N ASP A 418 -16.36 27.50 1.59
CA ASP A 418 -16.16 26.86 2.91
C ASP A 418 -16.82 25.47 3.06
N VAL A 419 -17.22 24.85 1.94
CA VAL A 419 -17.94 23.57 1.91
C VAL A 419 -16.99 22.42 1.61
N ILE A 420 -17.09 21.35 2.39
CA ILE A 420 -16.35 20.10 2.23
C ILE A 420 -17.35 18.99 1.92
N TYR A 421 -17.10 18.27 0.83
CA TYR A 421 -17.92 17.15 0.39
C TYR A 421 -17.27 15.83 0.79
N PHE A 422 -18.05 14.92 1.38
CA PHE A 422 -17.63 13.58 1.78
C PHE A 422 -18.47 12.54 1.05
N TRP A 423 -17.90 11.43 0.60
CA TRP A 423 -18.68 10.37 -0.06
C TRP A 423 -18.41 8.96 0.45
N ALA A 424 -17.27 8.71 1.09
CA ALA A 424 -17.12 7.51 1.91
C ALA A 424 -17.64 7.79 3.32
N CYS A 425 -18.38 6.83 3.87
CA CYS A 425 -18.86 6.90 5.23
C CYS A 425 -18.01 6.02 6.16
N LEU A 426 -17.51 6.62 7.23
CA LEU A 426 -17.02 5.94 8.42
C LEU A 426 -18.20 5.65 9.37
N SER A 427 -19.18 4.85 8.93
CA SER A 427 -20.31 4.37 9.76
C SER A 427 -20.26 2.86 9.87
N MET A 428 -20.45 2.37 11.08
CA MET A 428 -20.62 0.96 11.37
C MET A 428 -22.04 0.75 11.87
N ASP A 429 -22.85 0.04 11.09
CA ASP A 429 -23.98 -0.70 11.67
C ASP A 429 -23.37 -1.75 12.61
N SER A 430 -23.63 -1.58 13.90
CA SER A 430 -23.19 -2.46 14.98
C SER A 430 -23.86 -3.83 14.88
N GLY A 431 -23.47 -4.64 13.89
CA GLY A 431 -24.05 -5.95 13.69
C GLY A 431 -23.49 -7.04 14.62
N HIS A 432 -22.38 -6.80 15.32
CA HIS A 432 -21.62 -7.89 16.00
C HIS A 432 -21.17 -7.57 17.44
N ILE A 433 -21.70 -6.52 18.07
CA ILE A 433 -21.55 -6.34 19.53
C ILE A 433 -22.96 -6.07 20.08
N GLY A 434 -23.47 -7.02 20.87
CA GLY A 434 -24.85 -7.07 21.37
C GLY A 434 -25.22 -6.01 22.41
N THR A 435 -24.82 -4.77 22.22
CA THR A 435 -25.22 -3.61 23.02
C THR A 435 -25.69 -2.51 22.08
N ASN A 436 -26.92 -2.03 22.28
CA ASN A 436 -27.57 -0.95 21.52
C ASN A 436 -26.89 0.43 21.67
N ASP A 437 -25.61 0.49 22.02
CA ASP A 437 -24.85 1.72 22.17
C ASP A 437 -24.09 1.98 20.86
N SER A 438 -24.54 2.99 20.12
CA SER A 438 -23.81 3.54 18.97
C SER A 438 -22.39 3.90 19.37
N LEU A 439 -21.39 3.40 18.64
CA LEU A 439 -19.98 3.73 18.88
C LEU A 439 -19.73 5.22 18.60
N SER A 440 -19.22 5.97 19.59
CA SER A 440 -18.80 7.37 19.38
C SER A 440 -17.58 7.47 18.47
N PHE A 441 -17.37 8.63 17.83
CA PHE A 441 -16.26 8.89 16.90
C PHE A 441 -14.90 8.42 17.44
N TRP A 442 -14.57 8.81 18.67
CA TRP A 442 -13.30 8.44 19.31
C TRP A 442 -13.22 6.96 19.68
N SER A 443 -14.34 6.34 20.05
CA SER A 443 -14.39 4.90 20.33
C SER A 443 -14.18 4.09 19.06
N MET A 444 -14.72 4.55 17.94
CA MET A 444 -14.44 3.97 16.62
C MET A 444 -12.97 4.14 16.22
N CYS A 445 -12.37 5.31 16.46
CA CYS A 445 -10.95 5.49 16.21
C CYS A 445 -10.08 4.53 17.05
N ASP A 446 -10.43 4.31 18.32
CA ASP A 446 -9.75 3.33 19.17
C ASP A 446 -9.87 1.90 18.63
N VAL A 447 -11.05 1.50 18.14
CA VAL A 447 -11.24 0.18 17.50
C VAL A 447 -10.29 -0.01 16.32
N PHE A 448 -10.06 1.04 15.52
CA PHE A 448 -9.15 0.96 14.37
C PHE A 448 -7.65 1.11 14.72
N ASN A 449 -7.29 1.65 15.89
CA ASN A 449 -5.90 1.92 16.28
C ASN A 449 -5.51 1.22 17.60
N GLY A 450 -6.05 0.04 17.82
CA GLY A 450 -5.69 -0.82 18.95
C GLY A 450 -5.90 -0.23 20.33
N GLY A 451 -6.95 0.58 20.50
CA GLY A 451 -7.37 1.14 21.78
C GLY A 451 -6.62 2.41 22.20
N LYS A 452 -5.66 2.90 21.40
CA LYS A 452 -4.77 4.01 21.77
C LYS A 452 -4.94 5.27 20.92
N CYS A 453 -5.99 5.35 20.09
CA CYS A 453 -6.20 6.53 19.25
C CYS A 453 -6.40 7.80 20.10
N ARG A 454 -7.30 7.75 21.09
CA ARG A 454 -7.57 8.92 21.95
C ARG A 454 -6.32 9.44 22.62
N THR A 455 -5.52 8.53 23.19
CA THR A 455 -4.28 8.89 23.90
C THR A 455 -3.26 9.48 22.95
N ALA A 456 -3.03 8.86 21.79
CA ALA A 456 -2.04 9.36 20.82
C ALA A 456 -2.45 10.71 20.22
N PHE A 457 -3.74 10.88 19.91
CA PHE A 457 -4.25 12.17 19.45
C PHE A 457 -4.05 13.25 20.52
N GLN A 458 -4.44 12.97 21.75
CA GLN A 458 -4.36 13.90 22.86
C GLN A 458 -2.91 14.31 23.15
N ASP A 459 -1.97 13.37 23.12
CA ASP A 459 -0.56 13.64 23.36
C ASP A 459 0.07 14.45 22.22
N ALA A 460 -0.22 14.09 20.95
CA ALA A 460 0.21 14.87 19.80
C ALA A 460 -0.37 16.29 19.80
N PHE A 461 -1.65 16.45 20.14
CA PHE A 461 -2.31 17.76 20.20
C PHE A 461 -1.76 18.62 21.35
N ARG A 462 -1.45 18.02 22.51
CA ARG A 462 -0.76 18.73 23.60
C ARG A 462 0.62 19.20 23.17
N HIS A 463 1.37 18.33 22.53
CA HIS A 463 2.72 18.62 22.08
C HIS A 463 2.72 19.75 21.04
N MET A 464 1.82 19.67 20.05
CA MET A 464 1.61 20.70 19.01
C MET A 464 1.38 22.10 19.58
N TYR A 465 0.51 22.24 20.59
CA TYR A 465 0.14 23.56 21.14
C TYR A 465 0.84 23.90 22.46
N GLY A 466 1.81 23.09 22.91
CA GLY A 466 2.51 23.29 24.18
C GLY A 466 1.58 23.30 25.41
N LEU A 467 0.51 22.50 25.40
CA LEU A 467 -0.50 22.50 26.46
C LEU A 467 -0.01 21.74 27.71
N PRO A 468 -0.29 22.24 28.93
CA PRO A 468 0.04 21.51 30.15
C PRO A 468 -0.83 20.25 30.29
N SER A 469 -0.32 19.26 31.02
CA SER A 469 -1.00 17.97 31.23
C SER A 469 -2.35 18.08 31.94
N SER A 470 -2.60 19.17 32.66
CA SER A 470 -3.88 19.46 33.32
C SER A 470 -5.00 19.91 32.39
N VAL A 471 -4.69 20.27 31.14
CA VAL A 471 -5.67 20.75 30.16
C VAL A 471 -6.11 19.59 29.27
N ASP A 472 -7.42 19.51 29.03
CA ASP A 472 -8.01 18.59 28.07
C ASP A 472 -7.56 18.96 26.66
N ALA A 473 -7.05 17.99 25.93
CA ALA A 473 -6.47 18.16 24.60
C ALA A 473 -7.08 17.19 23.57
N LEU A 474 -8.18 16.52 23.95
CA LEU A 474 -8.98 15.72 23.04
C LEU A 474 -10.19 16.55 22.60
N PRO A 475 -10.27 16.97 21.32
CA PRO A 475 -11.39 17.78 20.84
C PRO A 475 -12.73 17.00 20.93
N PRO A 476 -13.81 17.63 21.42
CA PRO A 476 -15.10 16.95 21.56
C PRO A 476 -15.75 16.73 20.19
N MET A 477 -16.03 15.47 19.87
CA MET A 477 -16.76 15.06 18.67
C MET A 477 -18.18 14.63 19.07
N PRO A 478 -19.20 14.90 18.25
CA PRO A 478 -20.58 14.58 18.60
C PRO A 478 -20.81 13.07 18.60
N GLU A 479 -21.77 12.63 19.43
CA GLU A 479 -22.24 11.24 19.50
C GLU A 479 -23.56 11.05 18.72
N ASP A 480 -23.73 11.83 17.65
CA ASP A 480 -24.88 11.75 16.75
C ASP A 480 -24.68 10.70 15.65
N HIS A 481 -25.75 10.40 14.91
CA HIS A 481 -25.74 9.45 13.79
C HIS A 481 -25.21 10.06 12.48
N GLY A 482 -24.38 11.10 12.57
CA GLY A 482 -23.86 11.78 11.38
C GLY A 482 -22.79 10.97 10.64
N TYR A 483 -22.56 11.34 9.39
CA TYR A 483 -21.65 10.66 8.48
C TYR A 483 -20.27 11.34 8.47
N TRP A 484 -19.20 10.54 8.60
CA TRP A 484 -17.81 11.00 8.58
C TRP A 484 -17.04 10.46 7.37
N SER A 485 -15.99 11.16 6.94
CA SER A 485 -15.13 10.72 5.85
C SER A 485 -14.26 9.53 6.24
N ALA A 486 -14.07 8.61 5.30
CA ALA A 486 -13.06 7.54 5.33
C ALA A 486 -12.27 7.49 4.01
N LEU A 487 -11.14 6.77 3.96
CA LEU A 487 -10.31 6.50 2.79
C LEU A 487 -9.95 7.75 1.98
N HIS A 488 -9.66 8.85 2.69
CA HIS A 488 -9.43 10.18 2.12
C HIS A 488 -10.49 10.64 1.11
N SER A 489 -11.73 10.13 1.19
CA SER A 489 -12.80 10.33 0.21
C SER A 489 -13.55 11.64 0.43
N TRP A 490 -12.88 12.73 0.05
CA TRP A 490 -13.38 14.08 0.22
C TRP A 490 -12.92 15.06 -0.86
N VAL A 491 -13.68 16.14 -1.03
CA VAL A 491 -13.42 17.25 -1.97
C VAL A 491 -13.65 18.57 -1.25
N MET A 492 -12.75 19.52 -1.46
CA MET A 492 -12.83 20.85 -0.87
C MET A 492 -12.16 21.91 -1.76
N PRO A 493 -12.36 23.20 -1.48
CA PRO A 493 -11.61 24.28 -2.11
C PRO A 493 -10.11 24.16 -1.85
N THR A 494 -9.30 24.50 -2.84
CA THR A 494 -7.83 24.41 -2.75
C THR A 494 -7.27 25.26 -1.61
N SER A 495 -7.90 26.40 -1.29
CA SER A 495 -7.54 27.21 -0.11
C SER A 495 -7.76 26.46 1.21
N SER A 496 -8.91 25.80 1.37
CA SER A 496 -9.24 24.98 2.53
C SER A 496 -8.28 23.79 2.67
N PHE A 497 -7.87 23.20 1.55
CA PHE A 497 -6.87 22.13 1.53
C PHE A 497 -5.52 22.59 2.08
N LEU A 498 -5.04 23.79 1.72
CA LEU A 498 -3.77 24.31 2.24
C LEU A 498 -3.82 24.55 3.75
N GLU A 499 -4.94 25.04 4.28
CA GLU A 499 -5.15 25.16 5.73
C GLU A 499 -5.14 23.79 6.44
N PHE A 500 -5.80 22.80 5.84
CA PHE A 500 -5.81 21.43 6.35
C PHE A 500 -4.40 20.82 6.35
N VAL A 501 -3.63 21.01 5.28
CA VAL A 501 -2.25 20.51 5.19
C VAL A 501 -1.35 21.15 6.25
N MET A 502 -1.48 22.46 6.47
CA MET A 502 -0.75 23.18 7.50
C MET A 502 -1.01 22.61 8.89
N PHE A 503 -2.29 22.37 9.24
CA PHE A 503 -2.64 21.69 10.49
C PHE A 503 -2.05 20.27 10.56
N THR A 504 -2.25 19.47 9.53
CA THR A 504 -1.87 18.04 9.54
C THR A 504 -0.36 17.82 9.56
N ARG A 505 0.44 18.69 8.94
CA ARG A 505 1.90 18.55 8.98
C ARG A 505 2.49 18.84 10.35
N ILE A 506 2.01 19.88 11.03
CA ILE A 506 2.45 20.21 12.39
C ILE A 506 1.99 19.10 13.35
N PHE A 507 0.76 18.61 13.16
CA PHE A 507 0.25 17.49 13.94
C PHE A 507 1.05 16.20 13.71
N ALA A 508 1.39 15.87 12.48
CA ALA A 508 2.17 14.67 12.15
C ALA A 508 3.58 14.74 12.75
N ASP A 509 4.22 15.90 12.74
CA ASP A 509 5.49 16.13 13.43
C ASP A 509 5.35 15.98 14.94
N SER A 510 4.30 16.55 15.52
CA SER A 510 4.02 16.45 16.96
C SER A 510 3.71 15.01 17.40
N LEU A 511 3.04 14.24 16.55
CA LEU A 511 2.76 12.82 16.75
C LEU A 511 4.06 12.00 16.71
N ASP A 512 4.91 12.26 15.72
CA ASP A 512 6.23 11.62 15.64
C ASP A 512 7.15 12.06 16.78
N ALA A 513 7.03 13.30 17.26
CA ALA A 513 7.75 13.80 18.41
C ALA A 513 7.25 13.17 19.73
N ALA A 514 5.96 12.95 19.89
CA ALA A 514 5.39 12.35 21.10
C ALA A 514 5.70 10.85 21.20
N HIS A 515 5.89 10.16 20.07
CA HIS A 515 5.95 8.70 20.03
C HIS A 515 7.14 8.11 19.26
N GLY A 516 8.00 8.95 18.67
CA GLY A 516 9.27 8.57 18.06
C GLY A 516 10.32 8.33 19.15
N SER A 517 10.56 7.07 19.47
CA SER A 517 11.58 6.66 20.45
C SER A 517 13.00 6.97 19.95
N THR A 518 13.80 7.56 20.85
CA THR A 518 15.26 7.78 20.79
C THR A 518 16.09 6.50 21.03
N GLY A 519 15.61 5.32 20.62
CA GLY A 519 16.39 4.08 20.77
C GLY A 519 15.73 2.80 20.26
N GLU A 520 16.39 2.16 19.30
CA GLU A 520 16.40 0.75 18.83
C GLU A 520 15.14 -0.14 18.82
N THR A 521 13.96 0.32 19.26
CA THR A 521 12.71 -0.45 19.18
C THR A 521 11.65 0.32 18.41
N THR A 522 11.41 -0.18 17.20
CA THR A 522 10.33 0.18 16.25
C THR A 522 8.95 -0.26 16.76
N GLU A 523 8.60 0.07 18.01
CA GLU A 523 7.29 -0.27 18.56
C GLU A 523 6.32 0.90 18.41
N CYS A 524 5.67 0.95 17.25
CA CYS A 524 4.49 1.78 17.06
C CYS A 524 3.43 1.45 18.13
N LEU A 525 2.99 2.46 18.89
CA LEU A 525 1.99 2.28 19.94
C LEU A 525 0.59 1.95 19.39
N LEU A 526 0.28 2.37 18.16
CA LEU A 526 -1.02 2.24 17.49
C LEU A 526 -1.22 0.89 16.78
N GLY A 527 -0.16 0.08 16.67
CA GLY A 527 -0.19 -1.22 15.99
C GLY A 527 0.09 -2.39 16.94
N PHE A 528 -0.67 -3.46 16.80
CA PHE A 528 -0.45 -4.72 17.53
C PHE A 528 0.48 -5.66 16.79
N SER A 529 0.34 -5.72 15.45
CA SER A 529 1.11 -6.62 14.58
C SER A 529 2.27 -5.90 13.91
N GLU A 530 3.28 -6.65 13.49
CA GLU A 530 4.44 -6.10 12.78
C GLU A 530 4.10 -5.32 11.49
N PRO A 531 3.12 -5.71 10.65
CA PRO A 531 2.70 -4.88 9.52
C PRO A 531 1.95 -3.61 9.94
N GLU A 532 1.19 -3.63 11.04
CA GLU A 532 0.55 -2.42 11.58
C GLU A 532 1.57 -1.43 12.11
N LYS A 533 2.63 -1.93 12.76
CA LYS A 533 3.70 -1.08 13.26
C LYS A 533 4.43 -0.32 12.14
N ARG A 534 4.45 -0.88 10.92
CA ARG A 534 4.99 -0.19 9.73
C ARG A 534 4.10 0.97 9.27
N HIS A 535 2.78 0.82 9.38
CA HIS A 535 1.78 1.79 8.94
C HIS A 535 1.16 2.57 10.10
N CYS A 536 1.99 2.91 11.09
CA CYS A 536 1.55 3.32 12.42
C CYS A 536 0.57 4.49 12.43
N TYR A 537 0.87 5.55 11.68
CA TYR A 537 0.11 6.79 11.76
C TYR A 537 -1.02 6.85 10.74
N CYS A 538 -1.06 5.94 9.77
CA CYS A 538 -1.92 6.05 8.60
C CYS A 538 -3.41 6.20 8.97
N ARG A 539 -3.90 5.36 9.88
CA ARG A 539 -5.30 5.38 10.32
C ARG A 539 -5.64 6.62 11.15
N LEU A 540 -4.72 7.08 12.00
CA LEU A 540 -4.90 8.29 12.79
C LEU A 540 -4.88 9.55 11.92
N LEU A 541 -3.96 9.62 10.95
CA LEU A 541 -3.83 10.75 10.02
C LEU A 541 -5.05 10.87 9.10
N GLU A 542 -5.66 9.74 8.74
CA GLU A 542 -6.86 9.72 7.89
C GLU A 542 -8.08 10.38 8.55
N ILE A 543 -8.26 10.23 9.87
CA ILE A 543 -9.39 10.82 10.58
C ILE A 543 -9.23 12.32 10.86
N LEU A 544 -8.03 12.89 10.67
CA LEU A 544 -7.75 14.30 10.96
C LEU A 544 -8.66 15.24 10.20
N ILE A 545 -9.07 14.87 8.99
CA ILE A 545 -9.96 15.71 8.18
C ILE A 545 -11.31 15.93 8.86
N ASN A 546 -11.84 14.91 9.52
CA ASN A 546 -13.12 14.98 10.22
C ASN A 546 -13.03 15.92 11.42
N VAL A 547 -11.95 15.80 12.22
CA VAL A 547 -11.69 16.66 13.38
C VAL A 547 -11.46 18.11 12.94
N TRP A 548 -10.62 18.31 11.93
CA TRP A 548 -10.32 19.64 11.39
C TRP A 548 -11.57 20.31 10.82
N ALA A 549 -12.34 19.63 9.95
CA ALA A 549 -13.55 20.18 9.33
C ALA A 549 -14.62 20.53 10.37
N TYR A 550 -14.80 19.67 11.38
CA TYR A 550 -15.77 19.91 12.45
C TYR A 550 -15.41 21.16 13.27
N HIS A 551 -14.15 21.31 13.69
CA HIS A 551 -13.73 22.38 14.61
C HIS A 551 -13.32 23.69 13.92
N SER A 552 -13.00 23.68 12.63
CA SER A 552 -12.74 24.88 11.82
C SER A 552 -14.00 25.56 11.29
N ALA A 553 -15.19 25.10 11.71
CA ALA A 553 -16.50 25.63 11.32
C ALA A 553 -16.81 25.51 9.81
N ARG A 554 -16.19 24.56 9.10
CA ARG A 554 -16.47 24.28 7.69
C ARG A 554 -17.83 23.61 7.53
N ARG A 555 -18.56 23.91 6.46
CA ARG A 555 -19.82 23.23 6.13
C ARG A 555 -19.49 21.86 5.57
N MET A 556 -20.05 20.81 6.15
CA MET A 556 -19.75 19.44 5.76
C MET A 556 -20.98 18.84 5.09
N VAL A 557 -20.82 18.32 3.89
CA VAL A 557 -21.92 17.76 3.09
C VAL A 557 -21.57 16.34 2.69
N TYR A 558 -22.40 15.39 3.06
CA TYR A 558 -22.31 14.02 2.61
C TYR A 558 -22.96 13.87 1.22
N ILE A 559 -22.31 13.15 0.34
CA ILE A 559 -22.77 12.73 -0.99
C ILE A 559 -22.90 11.22 -0.99
N ASP A 560 -24.09 10.70 -1.29
CA ASP A 560 -24.25 9.27 -1.53
C ASP A 560 -23.58 8.89 -2.87
N PRO A 561 -22.53 8.03 -2.91
CA PRO A 561 -21.74 7.77 -4.12
C PRO A 561 -22.56 7.20 -5.29
N HIS A 562 -23.67 6.52 -4.99
CA HIS A 562 -24.52 5.87 -5.97
C HIS A 562 -25.63 6.79 -6.48
N SER A 563 -26.40 7.40 -5.59
CA SER A 563 -27.56 8.22 -5.97
C SER A 563 -27.20 9.67 -6.31
N GLY A 564 -26.09 10.18 -5.74
CA GLY A 564 -25.69 11.59 -5.76
C GLY A 564 -26.52 12.47 -4.83
N MET A 565 -27.22 11.89 -3.85
CA MET A 565 -27.98 12.67 -2.86
C MET A 565 -27.04 13.45 -1.95
N PHE A 566 -27.34 14.72 -1.69
CA PHE A 566 -26.61 15.58 -0.76
C PHE A 566 -27.35 15.72 0.57
N GLU A 567 -26.59 15.61 1.67
CA GLU A 567 -27.10 15.86 3.02
C GLU A 567 -26.06 16.61 3.85
N GLU A 568 -26.43 17.75 4.44
CA GLU A 568 -25.53 18.49 5.33
C GLU A 568 -25.37 17.73 6.65
N GLN A 569 -24.12 17.42 6.99
CA GLN A 569 -23.74 16.70 8.21
C GLN A 569 -23.22 17.67 9.25
N HIS A 570 -23.67 17.48 10.50
CA HIS A 570 -23.32 18.31 11.65
C HIS A 570 -23.38 19.83 11.34
N PRO A 571 -24.58 20.41 11.15
CA PRO A 571 -24.73 21.80 10.73
C PRO A 571 -23.94 22.79 11.59
N VAL A 572 -23.32 23.80 10.97
CA VAL A 572 -22.45 24.77 11.68
C VAL A 572 -23.18 25.43 12.86
N ALA A 573 -24.48 25.73 12.68
CA ALA A 573 -25.31 26.34 13.71
C ALA A 573 -25.44 25.48 14.99
N GLN A 574 -25.40 24.15 14.86
CA GLN A 574 -25.55 23.21 15.98
C GLN A 574 -24.23 22.99 16.73
N ARG A 575 -23.09 23.34 16.11
CA ARG A 575 -21.75 23.15 16.69
C ARG A 575 -21.30 24.30 17.60
N HIS A 576 -22.06 25.39 17.66
CA HIS A 576 -21.70 26.58 18.44
C HIS A 576 -21.51 26.24 19.93
N GLY A 577 -20.34 26.58 20.48
CA GLY A 577 -19.97 26.27 21.88
C GLY A 577 -19.23 24.93 22.07
N PHE A 578 -19.32 24.00 21.12
CA PHE A 578 -18.56 22.74 21.12
C PHE A 578 -17.30 22.83 20.27
N MET A 579 -17.26 23.73 19.28
CA MET A 579 -16.10 23.89 18.40
C MET A 579 -14.88 24.45 19.12
N TRP A 580 -13.72 23.88 18.82
CA TRP A 580 -12.42 24.34 19.26
C TRP A 580 -11.80 25.32 18.26
N ALA A 581 -12.62 26.22 17.68
CA ALA A 581 -12.24 27.11 16.58
C ALA A 581 -10.98 27.96 16.86
N LYS A 582 -10.69 28.25 18.14
CA LYS A 582 -9.47 28.97 18.54
C LYS A 582 -8.18 28.23 18.17
N TYR A 583 -8.18 26.89 18.25
CA TYR A 583 -7.02 26.06 17.93
C TYR A 583 -6.88 25.85 16.43
N PHE A 584 -8.00 25.77 15.71
CA PHE A 584 -8.03 25.55 14.25
C PHE A 584 -8.09 26.86 13.45
N ASN A 585 -7.68 27.97 14.04
CA ASN A 585 -7.68 29.27 13.37
C ASN A 585 -6.48 29.36 12.41
N ILE A 586 -6.73 29.72 11.14
CA ILE A 586 -5.70 29.92 10.12
C ILE A 586 -4.57 30.86 10.57
N THR A 587 -4.87 31.94 11.31
CA THR A 587 -3.83 32.89 11.74
C THR A 587 -2.90 32.27 12.77
N LEU A 588 -3.43 31.40 13.64
CA LEU A 588 -2.64 30.68 14.64
C LEU A 588 -1.78 29.62 13.95
N LEU A 589 -2.39 28.79 13.09
CA LEU A 589 -1.68 27.75 12.35
C LEU A 589 -0.56 28.34 11.51
N LYS A 590 -0.81 29.45 10.81
CA LYS A 590 0.19 30.14 10.01
C LYS A 590 1.34 30.68 10.85
N GLY A 591 1.06 31.27 12.01
CA GLY A 591 2.12 31.72 12.93
C GLY A 591 2.99 30.58 13.43
N MET A 592 2.38 29.48 13.89
CA MET A 592 3.12 28.29 14.34
C MET A 592 3.98 27.68 13.23
N ASP A 593 3.46 27.70 12.01
CA ASP A 593 4.13 27.16 10.84
C ASP A 593 5.31 28.03 10.39
N GLU A 594 5.18 29.36 10.47
CA GLU A 594 6.28 30.31 10.25
C GLU A 594 7.35 30.19 11.34
N ASP A 595 6.97 30.04 12.61
CA ASP A 595 7.91 29.84 13.73
C ASP A 595 8.76 28.56 13.55
N LEU A 596 8.15 27.47 13.09
CA LEU A 596 8.86 26.22 12.77
C LEU A 596 9.78 26.39 11.56
N ALA A 597 9.39 27.22 10.58
CA ALA A 597 10.22 27.53 9.42
C ALA A 597 11.47 28.32 9.80
N GLU A 598 11.33 29.31 10.67
CA GLU A 598 12.42 30.11 11.21
C GLU A 598 13.40 29.21 11.99
N ALA A 599 12.89 28.36 12.90
CA ALA A 599 13.71 27.44 13.67
C ALA A 599 14.48 26.43 12.78
N ALA A 600 13.86 25.99 11.67
CA ALA A 600 14.51 25.07 10.71
C ALA A 600 15.64 25.76 9.94
N ASP A 601 15.44 27.02 9.58
CA ASP A 601 16.42 27.83 8.87
C ASP A 601 17.61 28.25 9.75
N ASP A 602 17.37 28.51 11.04
CA ASP A 602 18.43 28.85 12.01
C ASP A 602 19.28 27.64 12.42
N GLY A 603 18.87 26.43 12.02
CA GLY A 603 19.54 25.19 12.42
C GLY A 603 19.33 24.85 13.90
N ASP A 604 18.27 25.40 14.51
CA ASP A 604 17.84 25.10 15.87
C ASP A 604 17.07 23.77 15.89
N PHE A 605 17.78 22.70 15.48
CA PHE A 605 17.24 21.34 15.50
C PHE A 605 16.90 20.96 16.94
N GLN A 606 15.60 20.94 17.24
CA GLN A 606 15.15 20.53 18.57
C GLN A 606 15.46 19.04 18.85
N ARG A 607 15.64 18.22 17.79
CA ARG A 607 15.80 16.75 17.84
C ARG A 607 16.57 16.19 16.64
N ASP A 608 17.18 15.02 16.80
CA ASP A 608 17.91 14.29 15.74
C ASP A 608 17.00 13.82 14.58
N ALA A 609 15.71 13.60 14.86
CA ALA A 609 14.68 13.31 13.86
C ALA A 609 13.59 14.38 13.96
N TRP A 610 13.53 15.24 12.95
CA TRP A 610 12.53 16.30 12.83
C TRP A 610 11.80 16.14 11.50
N LEU A 611 10.50 15.86 11.57
CA LEU A 611 9.70 15.48 10.40
C LEU A 611 9.16 16.72 9.68
N TRP A 612 8.77 17.76 10.41
CA TRP A 612 8.11 18.95 9.85
C TRP A 612 8.84 19.57 8.65
N PRO A 613 10.18 19.84 8.68
CA PRO A 613 10.88 20.47 7.55
C PRO A 613 10.86 19.61 6.28
N LEU A 614 10.61 18.31 6.44
CA LEU A 614 10.54 17.36 5.34
C LEU A 614 9.15 17.32 4.72
N THR A 615 8.10 17.67 5.46
CA THR A 615 6.69 17.52 5.03
C THR A 615 6.20 18.54 4.01
N GLY A 616 6.95 19.61 3.73
CA GLY A 616 6.59 20.57 2.70
C GLY A 616 7.43 21.85 2.74
N GLU A 617 7.27 22.69 1.72
CA GLU A 617 7.86 24.03 1.65
C GLU A 617 6.99 25.00 2.45
N VAL A 618 7.63 25.91 3.17
CA VAL A 618 6.97 26.96 3.97
C VAL A 618 7.50 28.31 3.55
N HIS A 619 6.63 29.14 3.00
CA HIS A 619 6.98 30.49 2.58
C HIS A 619 6.88 31.44 3.76
N TRP A 620 8.04 31.81 4.33
CA TRP A 620 8.15 32.80 5.39
C TRP A 620 9.09 33.94 4.97
N GLN A 621 9.05 35.04 5.72
CA GLN A 621 9.73 36.29 5.36
C GLN A 621 11.24 36.13 5.08
N GLY A 622 11.95 35.33 5.88
CA GLY A 622 13.39 35.10 5.70
C GLY A 622 13.74 34.32 4.43
N MET A 623 12.86 33.41 3.98
CA MET A 623 13.03 32.74 2.69
C MET A 623 12.95 33.73 1.52
N TYR A 624 11.99 34.67 1.56
CA TYR A 624 11.87 35.72 0.55
C TYR A 624 13.08 36.65 0.53
N GLU A 625 13.62 36.99 1.70
CA GLU A 625 14.83 37.81 1.82
C GLU A 625 16.05 37.08 1.24
N ARG A 626 16.19 35.77 1.51
CA ARG A 626 17.25 34.92 0.95
C ARG A 626 17.15 34.77 -0.57
N GLU A 627 15.97 34.47 -1.10
CA GLU A 627 15.75 34.42 -2.55
C GLU A 627 16.07 35.76 -3.21
N ARG A 628 15.67 36.86 -2.57
CA ARG A 628 15.96 38.21 -3.05
C ARG A 628 17.47 38.47 -3.06
N GLU A 629 18.20 38.11 -2.01
CA GLU A 629 19.65 38.22 -1.94
C GLU A 629 20.36 37.36 -2.98
N GLU A 630 19.94 36.11 -3.18
CA GLU A 630 20.50 35.22 -4.19
C GLU A 630 20.26 35.76 -5.60
N ARG A 631 19.05 36.28 -5.88
CA ARG A 631 18.77 37.01 -7.14
C ARG A 631 19.68 38.23 -7.29
N TYR A 632 19.94 38.99 -6.24
CA TYR A 632 20.91 40.10 -6.27
C TYR A 632 22.33 39.60 -6.56
N ARG A 633 22.76 38.49 -5.95
CA ARG A 633 24.07 37.87 -6.20
C ARG A 633 24.21 37.40 -7.64
N ILE A 634 23.23 36.68 -8.18
CA ILE A 634 23.18 36.24 -9.58
C ILE A 634 23.23 37.45 -10.52
N LYS A 635 22.46 38.50 -10.23
CA LYS A 635 22.46 39.74 -11.01
C LYS A 635 23.83 40.42 -11.00
N MET A 636 24.51 40.46 -9.87
CA MET A 636 25.86 41.03 -9.74
C MET A 636 26.93 40.17 -10.40
N ASP A 637 26.82 38.84 -10.34
CA ASP A 637 27.72 37.91 -11.02
C ASP A 637 27.55 37.99 -12.55
N LYS A 638 26.30 38.04 -13.06
CA LYS A 638 26.03 38.31 -14.48
C LYS A 638 26.64 39.65 -14.92
N LYS A 639 26.49 40.72 -14.14
CA LYS A 639 27.12 42.02 -14.42
C LYS A 639 28.66 41.93 -14.42
N ARG A 640 29.25 41.16 -13.52
CA ARG A 640 30.71 40.93 -13.46
C ARG A 640 31.19 40.19 -14.71
N LYS A 641 30.57 39.06 -15.05
CA LYS A 641 30.88 38.26 -16.25
C LYS A 641 30.72 39.07 -17.54
N ILE A 642 29.72 39.94 -17.63
CA ILE A 642 29.56 40.85 -18.79
C ILE A 642 30.71 41.86 -18.86
N LYS A 643 31.11 42.46 -17.74
CA LYS A 643 32.25 43.40 -17.69
C LYS A 643 33.57 42.71 -18.03
N GLU A 644 33.80 41.50 -17.53
CA GLU A 644 34.98 40.68 -17.84
C GLU A 644 35.03 40.33 -19.32
N LYS A 645 33.93 39.84 -19.90
CA LYS A 645 33.81 39.59 -21.36
C LYS A 645 34.07 40.86 -22.17
N LEU A 646 33.60 42.03 -21.71
CA LEU A 646 33.83 43.30 -22.40
C LEU A 646 35.29 43.77 -22.30
N LEU A 647 35.94 43.56 -21.16
CA LEU A 647 37.37 43.83 -20.96
C LEU A 647 38.26 42.87 -21.76
N GLU A 648 37.91 41.59 -21.84
CA GLU A 648 38.60 40.62 -22.69
C GLU A 648 38.50 40.99 -24.17
N ARG A 649 37.31 41.43 -24.62
CA ARG A 649 37.09 41.95 -25.99
C ARG A 649 37.96 43.17 -26.28
N LEU A 650 38.14 44.07 -25.32
CA LEU A 650 39.01 45.25 -25.46
C LEU A 650 40.52 44.91 -25.45
N LYS A 651 40.93 43.89 -24.68
CA LYS A 651 42.34 43.48 -24.56
C LYS A 651 42.84 42.59 -25.69
N TYR A 652 42.01 41.67 -26.18
CA TYR A 652 42.43 40.64 -27.13
C TYR A 652 41.72 40.75 -28.48
N GLY A 653 40.82 41.74 -28.67
CA GLY A 653 39.98 41.85 -29.85
C GLY A 653 38.97 40.69 -29.95
N TYR A 654 38.23 40.63 -31.06
CA TYR A 654 37.38 39.47 -31.35
C TYR A 654 38.28 38.28 -31.66
N ARG A 655 38.35 37.28 -30.77
CA ARG A 655 38.96 35.98 -31.11
C ARG A 655 37.99 35.25 -32.03
N GLN A 656 38.08 35.51 -33.34
CA GLN A 656 37.51 34.60 -34.32
C GLN A 656 38.19 33.23 -34.13
N ARG A 657 37.40 32.18 -33.88
CA ARG A 657 37.89 30.81 -34.05
C ARG A 657 38.34 30.68 -35.49
N SER A 658 39.59 30.30 -35.71
CA SER A 658 40.08 30.00 -37.05
C SER A 658 39.26 28.85 -37.61
N LEU A 659 38.52 29.11 -38.70
CA LEU A 659 37.90 28.07 -39.49
C LEU A 659 39.02 27.26 -40.18
N GLY A 660 39.39 26.14 -39.57
CA GLY A 660 40.10 25.03 -40.22
C GLY A 660 41.56 24.79 -39.81
N ARG A 661 41.79 23.64 -39.17
CA ARG A 661 42.49 22.54 -39.85
C ARG A 661 41.85 21.21 -39.50
#